data_AF-A0A412TKF2-F1
#
_entry.id   AF-A0A412TKF2-F1
#
_cell.length_a   1.000
_cell.length_b   1.000
_cell.length_c   1.000
_cell.angle_alpha   90.00
_cell.angle_beta   90.00
_cell.angle_gamma   90.00
#
_symmetry.space_group_name_H-M   'P 1'
#
loop_
_entity.id
_entity.type
_entity.pdbx_description
1 polymer ?
#
loop_
_entity_poly.entity_id
_entity_poly.type
_entity_poly.pdbx_seq_one_letter_code
_entity_poly.pdbx_strand_id
1 'polypeptide(L)'
;MKILKISTITVAVLVAVFIIIACIFPPIAKNYINKHSKELIGRQINIKGLYINIFTGYARITDFQLLEANDLDTFVSFDTLSVDMSLHRLLANEVRINHISLTNPSVKVLQQGSEFNFDDLLALGSTDTLSADSPAAQPVASSTLQSPASDSLSPASPATTSANPLAIALYNISIQGGHILYKDLERNSVWQMENFGLQIPGVYFSGQNTDVGIALNFNDGGHLQTAIQYNMEAGNYLLDIDLTNFSIAPIQPYLTDFTRISTIGGILNTHLNIEGNAEHVTELVVRGNLGINHLSLADASHKEVLATDSIYIDMETINPGKAIFHFNTIAVNGIKTGFELRKDGNTMSDLFLETPEDTVRGAAEQTPAAGPQTTATAPDFKVSTFRINNSLFTFKDQTLRHPFTFSLENINLVADQLSLTQENKAKVSSTLKNGGTIIFNYEGKLDDLSNTDILLSIKNLDLKTFTPYSMQYFGYPLQKGILSFSSVNNIRKSMLDGRNNLNIAKCEVGNKHKDPKPDYNIPLKTALYLIKDKDDLIRMDLPVKGDINSPEFSYRKIIFKTLTNLLVKVAVSPVNFLANSLGFSPEKLKNLPFEAVQNDFTPEQLTQINQLAEIIKAKPEMTLLLEQFVNVQQSKVQLADFYVKRNYYLQQHPEKSQTTLLPIDYSKIMEIDTKDIQFLNYVGTQVSEDKKTAYLDDQLLSLADSTQLNQLTHQLMDRRNQVLKEYLLRQEVPEKCIRISTATAEKLVAYKGKNQYTIGLVFAGDEPDPELIAEETEN
;
A
#
# COMPACT_ATOMS: atom_id res chain seq x y z
N MET A 1 63.10 -46.64 69.15
CA MET A 1 63.81 -45.39 68.76
C MET A 1 64.48 -45.42 67.38
N LYS A 2 65.18 -46.49 66.97
CA LYS A 2 65.86 -46.54 65.64
C LYS A 2 64.91 -46.47 64.43
N ILE A 3 63.77 -47.16 64.47
CA ILE A 3 62.76 -47.14 63.39
C ILE A 3 62.13 -45.75 63.22
N LEU A 4 61.88 -45.04 64.33
CA LEU A 4 61.34 -43.68 64.31
C LEU A 4 62.33 -42.70 63.67
N LYS A 5 63.64 -42.76 64.01
CA LYS A 5 64.68 -41.92 63.38
C LYS A 5 64.83 -42.17 61.87
N ILE A 6 64.82 -43.44 61.44
CA ILE A 6 64.94 -43.79 60.02
C ILE A 6 63.70 -43.31 59.26
N SER A 7 62.50 -43.51 59.81
CA SER A 7 61.26 -42.99 59.22
C SER A 7 61.25 -41.47 59.11
N THR A 8 61.69 -40.73 60.15
CA THR A 8 61.79 -39.26 60.10
C THR A 8 62.77 -38.76 59.04
N ILE A 9 63.95 -39.40 58.91
CA ILE A 9 64.95 -39.03 57.89
C ILE A 9 64.42 -39.35 56.48
N THR A 10 63.81 -40.51 56.27
CA THR A 10 63.22 -40.88 54.98
C THR A 10 62.11 -39.91 54.57
N VAL A 11 61.22 -39.53 55.51
CA VAL A 11 60.18 -38.54 55.24
C VAL A 11 60.79 -37.17 54.94
N ALA A 12 61.81 -36.72 55.69
CA ALA A 12 62.49 -35.45 55.44
C ALA A 12 63.18 -35.42 54.06
N VAL A 13 63.81 -36.51 53.63
CA VAL A 13 64.42 -36.64 52.30
C VAL A 13 63.34 -36.64 51.21
N LEU A 14 62.24 -37.37 51.40
CA LEU A 14 61.12 -37.37 50.45
C LEU A 14 60.49 -35.97 50.33
N VAL A 15 60.32 -35.26 51.43
CA VAL A 15 59.82 -33.88 51.45
C VAL A 15 60.81 -32.93 50.77
N ALA A 16 62.11 -33.06 51.02
CA ALA A 16 63.14 -32.23 50.37
C ALA A 16 63.19 -32.48 48.86
N VAL A 17 63.15 -33.75 48.42
CA VAL A 17 63.07 -34.12 47.00
C VAL A 17 61.80 -33.58 46.37
N PHE A 18 60.66 -33.69 47.06
CA PHE A 18 59.39 -33.13 46.60
C PHE A 18 59.44 -31.61 46.45
N ILE A 19 60.01 -30.88 47.41
CA ILE A 19 60.22 -29.42 47.32
C ILE A 19 61.12 -29.06 46.13
N ILE A 20 62.22 -29.80 45.93
CA ILE A 20 63.13 -29.57 44.80
C ILE A 20 62.40 -29.79 43.46
N ILE A 21 61.65 -30.89 43.33
CA ILE A 21 60.83 -31.17 42.14
C ILE A 21 59.80 -30.05 41.92
N ALA A 22 59.12 -29.61 42.98
CA ALA A 22 58.15 -28.52 42.93
C ALA A 22 58.75 -27.19 42.42
N CYS A 23 59.98 -26.87 42.81
CA CYS A 23 60.67 -25.66 42.36
C CYS A 23 61.17 -25.74 40.92
N ILE A 24 61.59 -26.93 40.46
CA ILE A 24 62.14 -27.12 39.10
C ILE A 24 61.04 -27.39 38.07
N PHE A 25 59.88 -27.89 38.49
CA PHE A 25 58.79 -28.27 37.60
C PHE A 25 58.26 -27.12 36.72
N PRO A 26 57.94 -25.90 37.23
CA PRO A 26 57.40 -24.82 36.40
C PRO A 26 58.27 -24.40 35.20
N PRO A 27 59.59 -24.16 35.32
CA PRO A 27 60.41 -23.81 34.16
C PRO A 27 60.56 -24.97 33.16
N ILE A 28 60.58 -26.22 33.61
CA ILE A 28 60.57 -27.39 32.71
C ILE A 28 59.24 -27.45 31.95
N ALA A 29 58.12 -27.35 32.65
CA ALA A 29 56.78 -27.39 32.06
C ALA A 29 56.59 -26.27 31.03
N LYS A 30 57.02 -25.03 31.33
CA LYS A 30 57.01 -23.92 30.37
C LYS A 30 57.76 -24.26 29.08
N ASN A 31 59.01 -24.70 29.21
CA ASN A 31 59.85 -25.00 28.04
C ASN A 31 59.30 -26.19 27.23
N TYR A 32 58.73 -27.18 27.91
CA TYR A 32 58.11 -28.32 27.27
C TYR A 32 56.87 -27.91 26.47
N ILE A 33 55.96 -27.13 27.07
CA ILE A 33 54.76 -26.61 26.40
C ILE A 33 55.15 -25.83 25.14
N ASN A 34 56.05 -24.85 25.26
CA ASN A 34 56.45 -24.03 24.10
C ASN A 34 57.09 -24.84 22.96
N LYS A 35 57.73 -25.98 23.28
CA LYS A 35 58.42 -26.82 22.28
C LYS A 35 57.50 -27.88 21.65
N HIS A 36 56.56 -28.42 22.42
CA HIS A 36 55.76 -29.59 22.05
C HIS A 36 54.26 -29.30 21.87
N SER A 37 53.79 -28.06 22.02
CA SER A 37 52.35 -27.75 21.95
C SER A 37 51.68 -28.20 20.65
N LYS A 38 52.36 -28.12 19.50
CA LYS A 38 51.80 -28.59 18.23
C LYS A 38 51.52 -30.08 18.22
N GLU A 39 52.38 -30.87 18.87
CA GLU A 39 52.18 -32.31 19.02
C GLU A 39 51.05 -32.61 20.00
N LEU A 40 50.85 -31.74 21.01
CA LEU A 40 49.85 -31.93 22.07
C LEU A 40 48.44 -31.51 21.66
N ILE A 41 48.30 -30.37 20.98
CA ILE A 41 47.00 -29.75 20.69
C ILE A 41 46.85 -29.27 19.24
N GLY A 42 47.76 -29.67 18.34
CA GLY A 42 47.73 -29.27 16.93
C GLY A 42 48.20 -27.84 16.64
N ARG A 43 48.41 -27.00 17.66
CA ARG A 43 48.75 -25.57 17.52
C ARG A 43 49.94 -25.11 18.35
N GLN A 44 50.61 -24.05 17.90
CA GLN A 44 51.74 -23.46 18.62
C GLN A 44 51.25 -22.60 19.81
N ILE A 45 51.75 -22.91 21.00
CA ILE A 45 51.58 -22.12 22.22
C ILE A 45 52.91 -21.46 22.55
N ASN A 46 52.86 -20.16 22.86
CA ASN A 46 53.98 -19.40 23.40
C ASN A 46 53.60 -18.84 24.76
N ILE A 47 54.39 -19.15 25.78
CA ILE A 47 54.23 -18.64 27.15
C ILE A 47 55.53 -17.98 27.59
N LYS A 48 55.47 -16.76 28.14
CA LYS A 48 56.64 -16.08 28.72
C LYS A 48 56.91 -16.49 30.16
N GLY A 49 55.89 -16.67 30.99
CA GLY A 49 56.03 -17.06 32.39
C GLY A 49 55.03 -18.11 32.84
N LEU A 50 55.50 -19.10 33.60
CA LEU A 50 54.68 -20.09 34.30
C LEU A 50 55.16 -20.20 35.75
N TYR A 51 54.27 -19.90 36.69
CA TYR A 51 54.51 -20.02 38.13
C TYR A 51 53.46 -20.93 38.74
N ILE A 52 53.88 -21.93 39.51
CA ILE A 52 52.99 -22.83 40.23
C ILE A 52 53.54 -23.01 41.64
N ASN A 53 52.72 -22.71 42.63
CA ASN A 53 52.99 -23.00 44.03
C ASN A 53 52.08 -24.14 44.48
N ILE A 54 52.62 -25.35 44.52
CA ILE A 54 51.88 -26.56 44.90
C ILE A 54 51.57 -26.67 46.40
N PHE A 55 52.06 -25.74 47.24
CA PHE A 55 51.73 -25.72 48.67
C PHE A 55 50.54 -24.81 48.94
N THR A 56 50.45 -23.69 48.22
CA THR A 56 49.31 -22.76 48.33
C THR A 56 48.20 -23.08 47.34
N GLY A 57 48.49 -23.81 46.26
CA GLY A 57 47.55 -24.07 45.16
C GLY A 57 47.41 -22.90 44.18
N TYR A 58 48.31 -21.93 44.24
CA TYR A 58 48.31 -20.77 43.35
C TYR A 58 49.11 -21.06 42.08
N ALA A 59 48.49 -20.82 40.92
CA ALA A 59 49.13 -20.91 39.61
C ALA A 59 48.95 -19.60 38.84
N ARG A 60 49.97 -19.21 38.06
CA ARG A 60 49.94 -18.02 37.21
C ARG A 60 50.69 -18.24 35.89
N ILE A 61 50.05 -17.85 34.80
CA ILE A 61 50.61 -17.81 33.44
C ILE A 61 50.69 -16.34 33.01
N THR A 62 51.80 -15.92 32.40
CA THR A 62 51.98 -14.55 31.89
C THR A 62 52.44 -14.54 30.43
N ASP A 63 51.89 -13.57 29.67
CA ASP A 63 52.06 -13.40 28.22
C ASP A 63 51.85 -14.72 27.48
N PHE A 64 50.60 -15.20 27.48
CA PHE A 64 50.20 -16.38 26.73
C PHE A 64 49.76 -16.00 25.32
N GLN A 65 50.12 -16.83 24.35
CA GLN A 65 49.69 -16.72 22.97
C GLN A 65 49.49 -18.12 22.37
N LEU A 66 48.33 -18.33 21.78
CA LEU A 66 48.00 -19.49 20.96
C LEU A 66 47.88 -19.01 19.51
N LEU A 67 48.69 -19.57 18.62
CA LEU A 67 48.67 -19.22 17.20
C LEU A 67 47.55 -19.96 16.47
N GLU A 68 47.16 -19.43 15.32
CA GLU A 68 46.32 -20.10 14.34
C GLU A 68 47.04 -21.29 13.72
N ALA A 69 46.30 -22.15 13.01
CA ALA A 69 46.86 -23.28 12.27
C ALA A 69 47.91 -22.87 11.21
N ASN A 70 47.96 -21.59 10.82
CA ASN A 70 48.96 -21.05 9.91
C ASN A 70 50.28 -20.65 10.58
N ASP A 71 50.40 -20.79 11.90
CA ASP A 71 51.58 -20.45 12.72
C ASP A 71 52.03 -18.98 12.67
N LEU A 72 51.22 -18.08 12.12
CA LEU A 72 51.54 -16.65 11.95
C LEU A 72 50.58 -15.77 12.73
N ASP A 73 49.28 -15.99 12.53
CA ASP A 73 48.25 -15.20 13.18
C ASP A 73 48.03 -15.67 14.62
N THR A 74 47.68 -14.73 15.50
CA THR A 74 47.27 -15.07 16.87
C THR A 74 45.79 -15.39 16.89
N PHE A 75 45.43 -16.55 17.44
CA PHE A 75 44.05 -16.94 17.69
C PHE A 75 43.57 -16.40 19.04
N VAL A 76 44.30 -16.73 20.11
CA VAL A 76 44.01 -16.31 21.49
C VAL A 76 45.29 -15.82 22.16
N SER A 77 45.22 -14.70 22.87
CA SER A 77 46.29 -14.25 23.76
C SER A 77 45.74 -13.68 25.06
N PHE A 78 46.58 -13.57 26.09
CA PHE A 78 46.26 -12.84 27.32
C PHE A 78 47.52 -12.45 28.09
N ASP A 79 47.44 -11.37 28.87
CA ASP A 79 48.55 -10.87 29.66
C ASP A 79 48.81 -11.74 30.88
N THR A 80 47.76 -12.09 31.62
CA THR A 80 47.88 -12.90 32.84
C THR A 80 46.64 -13.74 33.08
N LEU A 81 46.86 -15.03 33.35
CA LEU A 81 45.87 -15.94 33.94
C LEU A 81 46.36 -16.34 35.32
N SER A 82 45.57 -16.12 36.37
CA SER A 82 45.87 -16.61 37.72
C SER A 82 44.72 -17.44 38.27
N VAL A 83 45.06 -18.56 38.90
CA VAL A 83 44.13 -19.51 39.51
C VAL A 83 44.59 -19.78 40.94
N ASP A 84 43.68 -19.66 41.90
CA ASP A 84 43.91 -20.01 43.30
C ASP A 84 43.01 -21.18 43.72
N MET A 85 43.61 -22.31 44.12
CA MET A 85 42.91 -23.54 44.47
C MET A 85 43.18 -23.96 45.91
N SER A 86 42.12 -24.34 46.63
CA SER A 86 42.21 -24.88 47.98
C SER A 86 42.60 -26.37 47.99
N LEU A 87 43.91 -26.67 47.89
CA LEU A 87 44.42 -28.05 47.79
C LEU A 87 43.97 -29.00 48.92
N HIS A 88 43.79 -28.49 50.15
CA HIS A 88 43.33 -29.29 51.29
C HIS A 88 41.90 -29.84 51.09
N ARG A 89 41.09 -29.24 50.21
CA ARG A 89 39.73 -29.70 49.89
C ARG A 89 39.71 -30.95 49.04
N LEU A 90 40.79 -31.24 48.31
CA LEU A 90 40.91 -32.49 47.56
C LEU A 90 40.84 -33.73 48.48
N LEU A 91 41.30 -33.61 49.73
CA LEU A 91 41.18 -34.68 50.73
C LEU A 91 39.74 -34.96 51.16
N ALA A 92 38.84 -33.99 50.98
CA ALA A 92 37.41 -34.10 51.22
C ALA A 92 36.62 -34.44 49.94
N ASN A 93 37.31 -34.85 48.87
CA ASN A 93 36.72 -35.09 47.54
C ASN A 93 36.01 -33.86 46.94
N GLU A 94 36.60 -32.68 47.18
CA GLU A 94 36.09 -31.39 46.70
C GLU A 94 37.19 -30.64 45.92
N VAL A 95 36.94 -30.30 44.65
CA VAL A 95 37.76 -29.37 43.87
C VAL A 95 37.22 -27.96 44.11
N ARG A 96 37.93 -27.16 44.91
CA ARG A 96 37.55 -25.78 45.22
C ARG A 96 38.54 -24.78 44.65
N ILE A 97 38.09 -23.98 43.68
CA ILE A 97 38.83 -22.85 43.13
C ILE A 97 38.29 -21.57 43.77
N ASN A 98 39.13 -20.83 44.48
CA ASN A 98 38.76 -19.63 45.22
C ASN A 98 38.67 -18.40 44.32
N HIS A 99 39.51 -18.35 43.29
CA HIS A 99 39.63 -17.21 42.38
C HIS A 99 40.21 -17.63 41.04
N ILE A 100 39.62 -17.12 39.95
CA ILE A 100 40.14 -17.19 38.58
C ILE A 100 40.16 -15.77 38.02
N SER A 101 41.30 -15.28 37.57
CA SER A 101 41.41 -13.96 36.94
C SER A 101 42.15 -14.05 35.61
N LEU A 102 41.56 -13.46 34.58
CA LEU A 102 42.11 -13.34 33.24
C LEU A 102 42.16 -11.87 32.83
N THR A 103 43.36 -11.38 32.55
CA THR A 103 43.61 -9.96 32.22
C THR A 103 43.98 -9.81 30.75
N ASN A 104 43.33 -8.86 30.09
CA ASN A 104 43.49 -8.48 28.69
C ASN A 104 43.46 -9.67 27.71
N PRO A 105 42.47 -10.58 27.77
CA PRO A 105 42.38 -11.63 26.77
C PRO A 105 42.00 -11.07 25.41
N SER A 106 42.68 -11.46 24.34
CA SER A 106 42.30 -11.17 22.96
C SER A 106 41.93 -12.46 22.25
N VAL A 107 40.76 -12.46 21.60
CA VAL A 107 40.26 -13.62 20.85
C VAL A 107 39.86 -13.18 19.44
N LYS A 108 40.34 -13.91 18.43
CA LYS A 108 39.95 -13.74 17.03
C LYS A 108 39.11 -14.93 16.59
N VAL A 109 37.83 -14.71 16.33
CA VAL A 109 36.90 -15.72 15.81
C VAL A 109 36.65 -15.46 14.34
N LEU A 110 36.94 -16.43 13.50
CA LEU A 110 36.64 -16.40 12.06
C LEU A 110 35.64 -17.50 11.75
N GLN A 111 34.54 -17.14 11.09
CA GLN A 111 33.50 -18.07 10.67
C GLN A 111 33.44 -18.14 9.15
N GLN A 112 33.33 -19.36 8.60
CA GLN A 112 33.06 -19.61 7.19
C GLN A 112 31.95 -20.65 7.06
N GLY A 113 30.74 -20.20 6.71
CA GLY A 113 29.55 -21.06 6.75
C GLY A 113 29.28 -21.56 8.17
N SER A 114 29.31 -22.88 8.37
CA SER A 114 29.18 -23.51 9.69
C SER A 114 30.51 -23.77 10.40
N GLU A 115 31.65 -23.56 9.73
CA GLU A 115 32.97 -23.84 10.28
C GLU A 115 33.56 -22.61 10.96
N PHE A 116 34.25 -22.85 12.08
CA PHE A 116 35.02 -21.82 12.79
C PHE A 116 36.51 -22.13 12.75
N ASN A 117 37.34 -21.10 12.84
CA ASN A 117 38.80 -21.22 12.95
C ASN A 117 39.29 -21.95 14.20
N PHE A 118 38.44 -22.54 15.03
CA PHE A 118 38.80 -23.31 16.21
C PHE A 118 38.14 -24.70 16.27
N ASP A 119 37.46 -25.14 15.20
CA ASP A 119 36.77 -26.44 15.18
C ASP A 119 37.72 -27.63 15.35
N ASP A 120 38.96 -27.51 14.88
CA ASP A 120 40.04 -28.48 15.12
C ASP A 120 40.34 -28.68 16.62
N LEU A 121 40.21 -27.62 17.42
CA LEU A 121 40.41 -27.68 18.87
C LEU A 121 39.23 -28.36 19.58
N LEU A 122 38.01 -28.25 19.06
CA LEU A 122 36.83 -28.95 19.58
C LEU A 122 36.86 -30.44 19.29
N ALA A 123 37.39 -30.83 18.12
CA ALA A 123 37.56 -32.22 17.72
C ALA A 123 38.51 -33.01 18.65
N LEU A 124 39.43 -32.33 19.33
CA LEU A 124 40.34 -32.95 20.32
C LEU A 124 39.63 -33.38 21.62
N GLY A 125 38.51 -32.75 21.98
CA GLY A 125 37.77 -33.00 23.22
C GLY A 125 36.64 -34.01 23.09
N SER A 126 36.29 -34.43 21.87
CA SER A 126 35.10 -35.26 21.59
C SER A 126 35.36 -36.78 21.61
N THR A 127 36.56 -37.22 22.00
CA THR A 127 36.82 -38.62 22.36
C THR A 127 36.22 -38.93 23.72
N ASP A 128 34.95 -39.31 23.71
CA ASP A 128 34.19 -39.71 24.88
C ASP A 128 34.81 -40.99 25.52
N THR A 129 35.60 -40.83 26.60
CA THR A 129 36.17 -41.95 27.37
C THR A 129 35.17 -42.65 28.30
N LEU A 130 33.87 -42.50 28.07
CA LEU A 130 32.81 -43.23 28.80
C LEU A 130 32.13 -44.33 27.96
N SER A 131 32.79 -44.84 26.92
CA SER A 131 32.37 -46.10 26.29
C SER A 131 32.88 -47.30 27.08
N ALA A 132 32.15 -47.69 28.12
CA ALA A 132 32.22 -49.06 28.64
C ALA A 132 31.30 -49.95 27.78
N ASP A 133 31.96 -50.78 26.98
CA ASP A 133 31.53 -51.98 26.28
C ASP A 133 30.09 -52.50 26.53
N SER A 134 29.29 -52.58 25.47
CA SER A 134 28.25 -53.60 25.31
C SER A 134 27.89 -53.76 23.83
N PRO A 135 27.98 -54.98 23.24
CA PRO A 135 27.72 -55.18 21.84
C PRO A 135 26.22 -55.39 21.53
N ALA A 136 25.80 -54.75 20.44
CA ALA A 136 24.75 -55.12 19.49
C ALA A 136 23.32 -55.42 19.99
N ALA A 137 22.36 -54.58 19.56
CA ALA A 137 21.09 -55.03 19.00
C ALA A 137 20.46 -53.95 18.10
N GLN A 138 20.02 -54.37 16.92
CA GLN A 138 19.26 -53.61 15.93
C GLN A 138 17.73 -53.61 16.24
N PRO A 139 16.90 -52.84 15.52
CA PRO A 139 15.75 -52.10 16.07
C PRO A 139 14.40 -52.83 15.93
N VAL A 140 13.41 -52.44 16.74
CA VAL A 140 11.98 -52.61 16.42
C VAL A 140 11.13 -51.47 17.00
N ALA A 141 10.13 -51.09 16.21
CA ALA A 141 9.15 -50.05 16.46
C ALA A 141 7.96 -50.48 17.36
N SER A 142 7.20 -49.46 17.77
CA SER A 142 5.74 -49.45 18.04
C SER A 142 5.25 -49.69 19.47
N SER A 143 4.80 -48.58 20.08
CA SER A 143 3.52 -48.37 20.79
C SER A 143 2.82 -49.53 21.50
N THR A 144 2.53 -49.36 22.80
CA THR A 144 1.16 -49.37 23.36
C THR A 144 1.13 -48.86 24.80
N LEU A 145 0.05 -48.14 25.13
CA LEU A 145 -0.32 -47.60 26.43
C LEU A 145 -0.67 -48.71 27.44
N GLN A 146 -0.29 -48.55 28.72
CA GLN A 146 -1.18 -48.75 29.89
C GLN A 146 -0.51 -48.40 31.23
N SER A 147 -1.31 -47.80 32.11
CA SER A 147 -1.18 -47.73 33.57
C SER A 147 -2.57 -48.07 34.14
N PRO A 148 -2.78 -48.31 35.46
CA PRO A 148 -1.89 -48.81 36.53
C PRO A 148 -2.56 -49.98 37.33
N ALA A 149 -1.84 -50.59 38.30
CA ALA A 149 -2.33 -50.97 39.65
C ALA A 149 -1.45 -52.03 40.36
N SER A 150 -1.10 -51.72 41.62
CA SER A 150 -0.99 -52.56 42.85
C SER A 150 -0.27 -53.93 42.76
N ASP A 151 0.62 -54.37 43.67
CA ASP A 151 0.60 -54.23 45.13
C ASP A 151 1.94 -54.69 45.75
N SER A 152 2.29 -54.06 46.88
CA SER A 152 3.03 -54.55 48.06
C SER A 152 4.24 -55.52 47.96
N LEU A 153 5.38 -55.10 48.54
CA LEU A 153 6.12 -55.70 49.68
C LEU A 153 7.65 -55.46 49.59
N SER A 154 8.19 -54.64 50.50
CA SER A 154 9.60 -54.67 50.94
C SER A 154 9.93 -56.04 51.60
N PRO A 155 11.20 -56.46 51.85
CA PRO A 155 12.43 -55.65 51.95
C PRO A 155 13.71 -56.28 51.35
N ALA A 156 14.69 -55.46 50.97
CA ALA A 156 16.12 -55.76 51.15
C ALA A 156 16.96 -54.58 50.64
N SER A 157 17.72 -53.96 51.53
CA SER A 157 18.90 -53.18 51.15
C SER A 157 19.93 -54.10 50.48
N PRO A 158 20.55 -53.67 49.37
CA PRO A 158 21.97 -53.81 49.19
C PRO A 158 22.58 -52.46 49.57
N ALA A 159 23.50 -52.50 50.53
CA ALA A 159 24.46 -51.43 50.71
C ALA A 159 25.33 -51.35 49.44
N THR A 160 24.94 -50.50 48.50
CA THR A 160 25.87 -49.95 47.50
C THR A 160 26.50 -48.71 48.11
N THR A 161 27.78 -48.84 48.41
CA THR A 161 28.70 -47.73 48.70
C THR A 161 28.39 -46.56 47.76
N SER A 162 27.74 -45.51 48.27
CA SER A 162 27.68 -44.22 47.58
C SER A 162 29.11 -43.71 47.51
N ALA A 163 29.74 -43.87 46.35
CA ALA A 163 30.88 -43.04 46.00
C ALA A 163 30.37 -41.60 46.06
N ASN A 164 30.82 -40.85 47.06
CA ASN A 164 30.46 -39.45 47.21
C ASN A 164 30.93 -38.75 45.92
N PRO A 165 30.05 -38.21 45.06
CA PRO A 165 30.48 -37.61 43.79
C PRO A 165 31.44 -36.46 44.06
N LEU A 166 32.44 -36.28 43.18
CA LEU A 166 33.40 -35.19 43.29
C LEU A 166 32.65 -33.85 43.28
N ALA A 167 32.71 -33.09 44.39
CA ALA A 167 32.10 -31.78 44.46
C ALA A 167 33.02 -30.75 43.79
N ILE A 168 32.51 -29.94 42.86
CA ILE A 168 33.26 -28.87 42.20
C ILE A 168 32.67 -27.53 42.64
N ALA A 169 33.50 -26.60 43.09
CA ALA A 169 33.08 -25.25 43.45
C ALA A 169 34.07 -24.23 42.87
N LEU A 170 33.56 -23.29 42.08
CA LEU A 170 34.35 -22.23 41.46
C LEU A 170 33.88 -20.88 42.00
N TYR A 171 34.80 -20.07 42.49
CA TYR A 171 34.49 -18.74 43.03
C TYR A 171 35.30 -17.66 42.33
N ASN A 172 34.72 -16.45 42.30
CA ASN A 172 35.36 -15.22 41.85
C ASN A 172 36.08 -15.38 40.50
N ILE A 173 35.36 -15.79 39.46
CA ILE A 173 35.85 -15.78 38.08
C ILE A 173 35.73 -14.36 37.56
N SER A 174 36.83 -13.80 37.06
CA SER A 174 36.88 -12.44 36.53
C SER A 174 37.67 -12.39 35.24
N ILE A 175 37.12 -11.70 34.24
CA ILE A 175 37.81 -11.33 33.01
C ILE A 175 37.79 -9.81 32.93
N GLN A 176 38.93 -9.19 32.61
CA GLN A 176 39.06 -7.74 32.54
C GLN A 176 39.83 -7.32 31.29
N GLY A 177 39.38 -6.25 30.63
CA GLY A 177 40.09 -5.65 29.49
C GLY A 177 40.11 -6.53 28.24
N GLY A 178 39.14 -7.44 28.08
CA GLY A 178 39.14 -8.37 26.95
C GLY A 178 38.83 -7.70 25.60
N HIS A 179 39.36 -8.29 24.54
CA HIS A 179 39.16 -7.92 23.15
C HIS A 179 38.61 -9.12 22.37
N ILE A 180 37.52 -8.91 21.65
CA ILE A 180 36.93 -9.96 20.80
C ILE A 180 36.76 -9.38 19.39
N LEU A 181 37.38 -10.04 18.42
CA LEU A 181 37.17 -9.79 17.00
C LEU A 181 36.46 -11.00 16.40
N TYR A 182 35.18 -10.84 16.04
CA TYR A 182 34.43 -11.83 15.30
C TYR A 182 34.29 -11.38 13.83
N LYS A 183 34.58 -12.28 12.89
CA LYS A 183 34.44 -12.02 11.46
C LYS A 183 33.71 -13.17 10.78
N ASP A 184 32.55 -12.87 10.21
CA ASP A 184 31.86 -13.72 9.25
C ASP A 184 32.50 -13.50 7.87
N LEU A 185 33.22 -14.50 7.37
CA LEU A 185 33.94 -14.44 6.09
C LEU A 185 33.01 -14.56 4.88
N GLU A 186 31.87 -15.25 5.04
CA GLU A 186 30.89 -15.44 3.96
C GLU A 186 30.11 -14.15 3.71
N ARG A 187 29.66 -13.49 4.79
CA ARG A 187 28.92 -12.22 4.72
C ARG A 187 29.82 -10.99 4.72
N ASN A 188 31.12 -11.16 4.96
CA ASN A 188 32.07 -10.07 5.18
C ASN A 188 31.61 -9.11 6.31
N SER A 189 31.04 -9.66 7.38
CA SER A 189 30.64 -8.91 8.57
C SER A 189 31.75 -8.95 9.61
N VAL A 190 32.03 -7.83 10.27
CA VAL A 190 33.05 -7.72 11.32
C VAL A 190 32.41 -7.11 12.56
N TRP A 191 32.61 -7.78 13.68
CA TRP A 191 32.19 -7.33 15.01
C TRP A 191 33.42 -7.21 15.88
N GLN A 192 33.64 -6.03 16.44
CA GLN A 192 34.76 -5.76 17.33
C GLN A 192 34.25 -5.24 18.67
N MET A 193 34.64 -5.94 19.73
CA MET A 193 34.27 -5.66 21.11
C MET A 193 35.54 -5.37 21.90
N GLU A 194 35.50 -4.30 22.68
CA GLU A 194 36.62 -3.80 23.49
C GLU A 194 36.23 -3.78 24.96
N ASN A 195 37.23 -3.87 25.84
CA ASN A 195 37.04 -3.82 27.28
C ASN A 195 36.00 -4.84 27.79
N PHE A 196 35.98 -6.04 27.20
CA PHE A 196 35.15 -7.14 27.65
C PHE A 196 35.47 -7.48 29.11
N GLY A 197 34.45 -7.40 29.95
CA GLY A 197 34.45 -7.72 31.36
C GLY A 197 33.46 -8.84 31.65
N LEU A 198 33.90 -9.86 32.39
CA LEU A 198 33.06 -10.94 32.90
C LEU A 198 33.29 -11.05 34.40
N GLN A 199 32.23 -11.15 35.19
CA GLN A 199 32.31 -11.38 36.61
C GLN A 199 31.33 -12.48 37.03
N ILE A 200 31.84 -13.54 37.65
CA ILE A 200 31.05 -14.66 38.19
C ILE A 200 31.47 -14.83 39.67
N PRO A 201 30.65 -14.38 40.64
CA PRO A 201 30.98 -14.49 42.06
C PRO A 201 31.14 -15.95 42.53
N GLY A 202 30.32 -16.86 42.01
CA GLY A 202 30.45 -18.29 42.26
C GLY A 202 29.61 -19.12 41.29
N VAL A 203 30.12 -20.29 40.93
CA VAL A 203 29.44 -21.31 40.12
C VAL A 203 28.94 -22.41 41.04
N TYR A 204 27.63 -22.62 41.04
CA TYR A 204 26.96 -23.61 41.87
C TYR A 204 26.30 -24.65 40.97
N PHE A 205 26.72 -25.90 41.12
CA PHE A 205 26.24 -27.02 40.31
C PHE A 205 24.96 -27.68 40.86
N SER A 206 24.53 -27.33 42.08
CA SER A 206 23.27 -27.79 42.68
C SER A 206 22.72 -26.81 43.71
N GLY A 207 21.38 -26.79 43.87
CA GLY A 207 20.66 -26.11 44.95
C GLY A 207 20.67 -24.58 45.00
N GLN A 208 21.51 -23.87 44.23
CA GLN A 208 21.62 -22.40 44.25
C GLN A 208 21.77 -21.82 42.83
N ASN A 209 21.38 -20.55 42.66
CA ASN A 209 21.57 -19.84 41.40
C ASN A 209 23.01 -19.35 41.26
N THR A 210 23.57 -19.48 40.06
CA THR A 210 24.84 -18.90 39.64
C THR A 210 24.58 -17.53 39.03
N ASP A 211 25.10 -16.47 39.67
CA ASP A 211 25.03 -15.11 39.15
C ASP A 211 26.19 -14.87 38.17
N VAL A 212 25.88 -14.37 36.97
CA VAL A 212 26.87 -14.01 35.95
C VAL A 212 26.59 -12.58 35.49
N GLY A 213 27.59 -11.71 35.65
CA GLY A 213 27.57 -10.35 35.12
C GLY A 213 28.50 -10.23 33.91
N ILE A 214 27.97 -9.75 32.78
CA ILE A 214 28.76 -9.43 31.59
C ILE A 214 28.68 -7.93 31.36
N ALA A 215 29.82 -7.29 31.08
CA ALA A 215 29.89 -5.90 30.68
C ALA A 215 30.86 -5.76 29.51
N LEU A 216 30.44 -5.17 28.39
CA LEU A 216 31.31 -4.95 27.25
C LEU A 216 30.96 -3.68 26.48
N ASN A 217 31.96 -3.14 25.77
CA ASN A 217 31.80 -1.97 24.91
C ASN A 217 32.02 -2.38 23.46
N PHE A 218 31.22 -1.83 22.56
CA PHE A 218 31.38 -2.05 21.11
C PHE A 218 32.26 -0.95 20.52
N ASN A 219 33.09 -1.30 19.54
CA ASN A 219 33.99 -0.35 18.88
C ASN A 219 33.23 0.73 18.10
N ASP A 220 32.10 0.37 17.48
CA ASP A 220 31.22 1.29 16.75
C ASP A 220 30.23 2.04 17.65
N GLY A 221 30.48 2.03 18.96
CA GLY A 221 29.62 2.64 19.97
C GLY A 221 28.61 1.67 20.57
N GLY A 222 28.39 1.84 21.87
CA GLY A 222 27.40 1.12 22.64
C GLY A 222 27.99 0.38 23.84
N HIS A 223 27.16 0.18 24.85
CA HIS A 223 27.50 -0.51 26.08
C HIS A 223 26.45 -1.58 26.37
N LEU A 224 26.89 -2.82 26.52
CA LEU A 224 26.07 -3.94 26.95
C LEU A 224 26.43 -4.30 28.38
N GLN A 225 25.42 -4.35 29.23
CA GLN A 225 25.49 -4.90 30.57
C GLN A 225 24.43 -6.00 30.69
N THR A 226 24.79 -7.12 31.30
CA THR A 226 23.84 -8.20 31.60
C THR A 226 23.96 -8.64 33.05
N ALA A 227 22.84 -9.10 33.60
CA ALA A 227 22.80 -9.82 34.87
C ALA A 227 22.01 -11.11 34.66
N ILE A 228 22.70 -12.25 34.77
CA ILE A 228 22.12 -13.58 34.58
C ILE A 228 22.07 -14.28 35.93
N GLN A 229 20.93 -14.82 36.29
CA GLN A 229 20.79 -15.79 37.37
C GLN A 229 20.45 -17.14 36.75
N TYR A 230 21.36 -18.11 36.83
CA TYR A 230 21.17 -19.42 36.23
C TYR A 230 21.17 -20.54 37.27
N ASN A 231 20.12 -21.35 37.28
CA ASN A 231 20.05 -22.55 38.11
C ASN A 231 20.50 -23.76 37.27
N MET A 232 21.70 -24.29 37.55
CA MET A 232 22.27 -25.40 36.78
C MET A 232 21.51 -26.73 36.95
N GLU A 233 20.80 -26.92 38.06
CA GLU A 233 20.05 -28.15 38.36
C GLU A 233 18.67 -28.14 37.71
N ALA A 234 17.95 -27.02 37.79
CA ALA A 234 16.60 -26.87 37.22
C ALA A 234 16.61 -26.39 35.75
N GLY A 235 17.75 -25.89 35.25
CA GLY A 235 17.88 -25.29 33.92
C GLY A 235 17.25 -23.90 33.79
N ASN A 236 16.60 -23.36 34.84
CA ASN A 236 15.94 -22.06 34.80
C ASN A 236 16.95 -20.90 34.78
N TYR A 237 16.67 -19.86 34.00
CA TYR A 237 17.43 -18.62 34.02
C TYR A 237 16.54 -17.38 34.05
N LEU A 238 17.06 -16.34 34.69
CA LEU A 238 16.61 -14.95 34.56
C LEU A 238 17.76 -14.16 33.95
N LEU A 239 17.50 -13.44 32.86
CA LEU A 239 18.49 -12.66 32.12
C LEU A 239 17.98 -11.23 31.99
N ASP A 240 18.68 -10.33 32.64
CA ASP A 240 18.52 -8.89 32.48
C ASP A 240 19.55 -8.37 31.47
N ILE A 241 19.11 -7.60 30.48
CA ILE A 241 19.93 -7.04 29.40
C ILE A 241 19.70 -5.54 29.35
N ASP A 242 20.77 -4.77 29.57
CA ASP A 242 20.84 -3.34 29.32
C ASP A 242 21.79 -3.07 28.16
N LEU A 243 21.25 -2.61 27.04
CA LEU A 243 22.02 -2.18 25.88
C LEU A 243 21.76 -0.71 25.61
N THR A 244 22.81 0.10 25.60
CA THR A 244 22.70 1.54 25.36
C THR A 244 23.59 1.97 24.19
N ASN A 245 23.12 2.92 23.40
CA ASN A 245 23.86 3.54 22.29
C ASN A 245 24.46 2.55 21.27
N PHE A 246 23.82 1.41 21.03
CA PHE A 246 24.33 0.40 20.12
C PHE A 246 24.06 0.77 18.65
N SER A 247 25.11 0.86 17.84
CA SER A 247 24.97 1.06 16.39
C SER A 247 24.44 -0.20 15.71
N ILE A 248 23.35 -0.09 14.95
CA ILE A 248 22.78 -1.24 14.23
C ILE A 248 23.45 -1.51 12.87
N ALA A 249 24.39 -0.66 12.43
CA ALA A 249 25.03 -0.82 11.12
C ALA A 249 25.67 -2.22 10.88
N PRO A 250 26.32 -2.86 11.87
CA PRO A 250 26.93 -4.19 11.69
C PRO A 250 25.96 -5.31 11.32
N ILE A 251 24.65 -5.12 11.53
CA ILE A 251 23.63 -6.13 11.17
C ILE A 251 23.33 -6.14 9.66
N GLN A 252 23.78 -5.14 8.89
CA GLN A 252 23.49 -4.97 7.47
C GLN A 252 23.70 -6.25 6.64
N PRO A 253 24.82 -6.99 6.75
CA PRO A 253 25.06 -8.18 5.95
C PRO A 253 24.13 -9.37 6.26
N TYR A 254 23.44 -9.34 7.42
CA TYR A 254 22.46 -10.37 7.78
C TYR A 254 21.05 -10.05 7.27
N LEU A 255 20.79 -8.79 6.93
CA LEU A 255 19.51 -8.36 6.35
C LEU A 255 19.48 -8.53 4.82
N THR A 256 20.63 -8.70 4.18
CA THR A 256 20.73 -8.87 2.72
C THR A 256 20.18 -10.21 2.21
N ASP A 257 19.99 -11.18 3.12
CA ASP A 257 19.33 -12.45 2.81
C ASP A 257 17.83 -12.28 2.54
N PHE A 258 17.24 -11.17 2.99
CA PHE A 258 15.80 -10.88 2.89
C PHE A 258 15.48 -9.59 2.12
N THR A 259 16.46 -8.68 2.01
CA THR A 259 16.28 -7.35 1.45
C THR A 259 17.45 -6.93 0.56
N ARG A 260 17.20 -6.06 -0.42
CA ARG A 260 18.22 -5.47 -1.31
C ARG A 260 18.64 -4.09 -0.82
N ILE A 261 19.21 -4.04 0.38
CA ILE A 261 19.65 -2.80 1.02
C ILE A 261 21.17 -2.64 0.90
N SER A 262 21.64 -1.41 0.76
CA SER A 262 23.08 -1.10 0.80
C SER A 262 23.54 -0.63 2.16
N THR A 263 22.65 -0.04 2.96
CA THR A 263 23.00 0.53 4.27
C THR A 263 21.78 0.51 5.18
N ILE A 264 22.00 0.15 6.44
CA ILE A 264 21.09 0.37 7.56
C ILE A 264 21.85 1.12 8.65
N GLY A 265 21.22 2.12 9.25
CA GLY A 265 21.81 2.93 10.32
C GLY A 265 20.77 3.25 11.38
N GLY A 266 21.23 3.53 12.59
CA GLY A 266 20.38 3.82 13.74
C GLY A 266 21.05 3.42 15.04
N ILE A 267 20.54 3.98 16.14
CA ILE A 267 21.05 3.72 17.49
C ILE A 267 19.99 2.99 18.30
N LEU A 268 20.28 1.73 18.65
CA LEU A 268 19.45 0.86 19.47
C LEU A 268 19.75 1.07 20.95
N ASN A 269 18.69 1.21 21.74
CA ASN A 269 18.69 1.15 23.19
C ASN A 269 17.65 0.12 23.61
N THR A 270 17.95 -0.76 24.55
CA THR A 270 16.98 -1.73 25.04
C THR A 270 17.28 -2.10 26.48
N HIS A 271 16.20 -2.30 27.25
CA HIS A 271 16.24 -2.91 28.57
C HIS A 271 15.28 -4.09 28.54
N LEU A 272 15.79 -5.31 28.60
CA LEU A 272 15.01 -6.55 28.50
C LEU A 272 15.18 -7.39 29.76
N ASN A 273 14.08 -7.99 30.19
CA ASN A 273 14.06 -9.03 31.19
C ASN A 273 13.53 -10.31 30.55
N ILE A 274 14.34 -11.36 30.56
CA ILE A 274 14.07 -12.63 29.89
C ILE A 274 14.07 -13.74 30.94
N GLU A 275 12.96 -14.47 31.03
CA GLU A 275 12.82 -15.65 31.86
C GLU A 275 12.72 -16.89 30.97
N GLY A 276 13.41 -17.97 31.32
CA GLY A 276 13.35 -19.18 30.51
C GLY A 276 13.98 -20.40 31.16
N ASN A 277 14.00 -21.50 30.41
CA ASN A 277 14.61 -22.76 30.82
C ASN A 277 15.49 -23.30 29.69
N ALA A 278 16.71 -23.72 30.02
CA ALA A 278 17.71 -24.19 29.06
C ALA A 278 17.32 -25.52 28.37
N GLU A 279 16.47 -26.34 29.00
CA GLU A 279 15.95 -27.59 28.44
C GLU A 279 14.66 -27.35 27.62
N HIS A 280 13.96 -26.24 27.86
CA HIS A 280 12.73 -25.83 27.19
C HIS A 280 12.87 -24.46 26.51
N VAL A 281 13.78 -24.35 25.54
CA VAL A 281 14.18 -23.09 24.90
C VAL A 281 13.05 -22.30 24.22
N THR A 282 11.92 -22.93 23.92
CA THR A 282 10.74 -22.27 23.31
C THR A 282 9.82 -21.62 24.34
N GLU A 283 9.94 -21.98 25.63
CA GLU A 283 9.09 -21.48 26.72
C GLU A 283 9.65 -20.20 27.37
N LEU A 284 10.37 -19.38 26.61
CA LEU A 284 10.90 -18.11 27.10
C LEU A 284 9.82 -17.02 27.19
N VAL A 285 9.96 -16.14 28.17
CA VAL A 285 9.13 -14.95 28.37
C VAL A 285 10.03 -13.72 28.30
N VAL A 286 9.75 -12.80 27.36
CA VAL A 286 10.47 -11.52 27.23
C VAL A 286 9.57 -10.37 27.65
N ARG A 287 10.12 -9.46 28.46
CA ARG A 287 9.51 -8.19 28.86
C ARG A 287 10.52 -7.05 28.74
N GLY A 288 10.04 -5.82 28.65
CA GLY A 288 10.90 -4.63 28.66
C GLY A 288 10.68 -3.73 27.46
N ASN A 289 11.68 -2.94 27.08
CA ASN A 289 11.53 -1.93 26.04
C ASN A 289 12.67 -1.95 25.02
N LEU A 290 12.35 -1.45 23.83
CA LEU A 290 13.28 -1.28 22.73
C LEU A 290 13.04 0.09 22.08
N GLY A 291 14.11 0.84 21.91
CA GLY A 291 14.12 2.14 21.26
C GLY A 291 15.18 2.21 20.16
N ILE A 292 14.80 2.65 18.97
CA ILE A 292 15.74 2.93 17.88
C ILE A 292 15.63 4.40 17.52
N ASN A 293 16.73 5.13 17.62
CA ASN A 293 16.82 6.53 17.22
C ASN A 293 17.48 6.65 15.85
N HIS A 294 16.97 7.56 15.01
CA HIS A 294 17.51 7.87 13.69
C HIS A 294 17.69 6.64 12.79
N LEU A 295 16.66 5.77 12.71
CA LEU A 295 16.68 4.66 11.76
C LEU A 295 16.76 5.22 10.35
N SER A 296 17.68 4.71 9.54
CA SER A 296 17.78 5.03 8.11
C SER A 296 18.07 3.76 7.30
N LEU A 297 17.41 3.61 6.17
CA LEU A 297 17.58 2.50 5.25
C LEU A 297 17.79 3.05 3.82
N ALA A 298 18.83 2.56 3.16
CA ALA A 298 19.10 2.87 1.76
C ALA A 298 19.00 1.61 0.90
N ASP A 299 18.41 1.76 -0.28
CA ASP A 299 18.34 0.69 -1.29
C ASP A 299 19.73 0.36 -1.88
N ALA A 300 19.79 -0.66 -2.73
CA ALA A 300 21.01 -1.04 -3.44
C ALA A 300 21.62 0.07 -4.34
N SER A 301 20.87 1.13 -4.65
CA SER A 301 21.33 2.32 -5.39
C SER A 301 21.78 3.46 -4.47
N HIS A 302 21.93 3.21 -3.17
CA HIS A 302 22.26 4.20 -2.13
C HIS A 302 21.22 5.32 -1.96
N LYS A 303 19.98 5.11 -2.41
CA LYS A 303 18.89 6.06 -2.20
C LYS A 303 18.18 5.72 -0.90
N GLU A 304 18.00 6.73 -0.04
CA GLU A 304 17.22 6.58 1.19
C GLU A 304 15.75 6.24 0.85
N VAL A 305 15.27 5.12 1.39
CA VAL A 305 13.90 4.60 1.16
C VAL A 305 13.03 4.67 2.42
N LEU A 306 13.66 4.67 3.59
CA LEU A 306 13.01 4.78 4.87
C LEU A 306 13.93 5.53 5.84
N ALA A 307 13.39 6.52 6.52
CA ALA A 307 14.01 7.11 7.69
C ALA A 307 12.97 7.32 8.80
N THR A 308 13.38 7.28 10.06
CA THR A 308 12.53 7.64 11.22
C THR A 308 13.32 8.45 12.22
N ASP A 309 12.66 9.32 12.98
CA ASP A 309 13.30 10.04 14.08
C ASP A 309 13.48 9.11 15.29
N SER A 310 12.44 8.35 15.63
CA SER A 310 12.49 7.34 16.69
C SER A 310 11.43 6.24 16.52
N ILE A 311 11.79 5.01 16.90
CA ILE A 311 10.87 3.88 17.12
C ILE A 311 10.95 3.52 18.60
N TYR A 312 9.80 3.33 19.25
CA TYR A 312 9.71 2.87 20.64
C TYR A 312 8.72 1.72 20.76
N ILE A 313 9.13 0.65 21.42
CA ILE A 313 8.34 -0.55 21.67
C ILE A 313 8.44 -0.86 23.16
N ASP A 314 7.30 -0.96 23.84
CA ASP A 314 7.18 -1.43 25.22
C ASP A 314 6.44 -2.77 25.23
N MET A 315 7.19 -3.83 25.54
CA MET A 315 6.76 -5.22 25.54
C MET A 315 6.22 -5.59 26.91
N GLU A 316 4.91 -5.86 26.97
CA GLU A 316 4.29 -6.39 28.18
C GLU A 316 4.70 -7.84 28.40
N THR A 317 4.58 -8.68 27.37
CA THR A 317 4.93 -10.10 27.41
C THR A 317 5.04 -10.66 25.99
N ILE A 318 6.20 -11.22 25.65
CA ILE A 318 6.40 -12.02 24.44
C ILE A 318 6.73 -13.46 24.83
N ASN A 319 5.96 -14.42 24.32
CA ASN A 319 6.23 -15.85 24.47
C ASN A 319 6.04 -16.54 23.12
N PRO A 320 7.14 -16.78 22.36
CA PRO A 320 7.07 -17.38 21.03
C PRO A 320 6.47 -18.78 21.03
N GLY A 321 6.80 -19.63 22.01
CA GLY A 321 6.27 -21.00 22.11
C GLY A 321 4.75 -21.08 22.27
N LYS A 322 4.14 -20.08 22.90
CA LYS A 322 2.68 -19.93 23.06
C LYS A 322 2.04 -19.00 22.04
N ALA A 323 2.82 -18.44 21.10
CA ALA A 323 2.41 -17.43 20.14
C ALA A 323 1.75 -16.19 20.79
N ILE A 324 2.24 -15.77 21.96
CA ILE A 324 1.75 -14.59 22.69
C ILE A 324 2.67 -13.39 22.42
N PHE A 325 2.08 -12.29 21.96
CA PHE A 325 2.79 -11.05 21.61
C PHE A 325 2.00 -9.84 22.12
N HIS A 326 2.22 -9.45 23.37
CA HIS A 326 1.53 -8.33 24.01
C HIS A 326 2.46 -7.14 24.21
N PHE A 327 1.99 -5.97 23.80
CA PHE A 327 2.71 -4.71 23.85
C PHE A 327 1.87 -3.64 24.55
N ASN A 328 2.49 -2.88 25.47
CA ASN A 328 1.87 -1.70 26.05
C ASN A 328 1.82 -0.57 25.03
N THR A 329 2.94 -0.29 24.36
CA THR A 329 3.06 0.81 23.40
C THR A 329 3.93 0.41 22.22
N ILE A 330 3.48 0.76 21.02
CA ILE A 330 4.32 0.81 19.82
C ILE A 330 4.14 2.19 19.21
N ALA A 331 5.22 2.97 19.15
CA ALA A 331 5.19 4.34 18.67
C ALA A 331 6.33 4.59 17.66
N VAL A 332 6.00 5.22 16.54
CA VAL A 332 6.99 5.63 15.54
C VAL A 332 6.83 7.11 15.23
N ASN A 333 7.91 7.87 15.33
CA ASN A 333 7.93 9.31 15.07
C ASN A 333 8.74 9.60 13.81
N GLY A 334 8.22 10.49 12.96
CA GLY A 334 8.98 11.07 11.85
C GLY A 334 9.29 10.09 10.71
N ILE A 335 8.37 9.15 10.39
CA ILE A 335 8.58 8.25 9.25
C ILE A 335 8.68 9.08 7.98
N LYS A 336 9.78 8.97 7.25
CA LYS A 336 9.98 9.54 5.92
C LYS A 336 10.17 8.39 4.96
N THR A 337 9.19 8.18 4.09
CA THR A 337 9.25 7.13 3.09
C THR A 337 8.49 7.53 1.83
N GLY A 338 8.65 6.77 0.75
CA GLY A 338 7.96 7.01 -0.49
C GLY A 338 7.72 5.74 -1.27
N PHE A 339 6.77 5.82 -2.19
CA PHE A 339 6.47 4.76 -3.13
C PHE A 339 6.56 5.30 -4.55
N GLU A 340 7.36 4.65 -5.38
CA GLU A 340 7.51 5.00 -6.79
C GLU A 340 7.02 3.85 -7.66
N LEU A 341 6.01 4.15 -8.49
CA LEU A 341 5.46 3.23 -9.47
C LEU A 341 6.06 3.52 -10.84
N ARG A 342 6.63 2.51 -11.48
CA ARG A 342 7.22 2.58 -12.83
C ARG A 342 6.55 1.52 -13.73
N LYS A 343 6.85 1.55 -15.03
CA LYS A 343 6.28 0.58 -15.99
C LYS A 343 6.84 -0.84 -15.82
N ASP A 344 8.06 -0.93 -15.30
CA ASP A 344 8.87 -2.13 -15.14
C ASP A 344 8.92 -2.65 -13.69
N GLY A 345 8.30 -1.94 -12.73
CA GLY A 345 8.30 -2.34 -11.33
C GLY A 345 7.95 -1.21 -10.38
N ASN A 346 8.32 -1.36 -9.11
CA ASN A 346 8.09 -0.37 -8.07
C ASN A 346 9.13 -0.51 -6.95
N THR A 347 9.21 0.51 -6.09
CA THR A 347 10.17 0.56 -4.98
C THR A 347 10.06 -0.58 -3.98
N MET A 348 8.89 -1.24 -3.84
CA MET A 348 8.74 -2.39 -2.95
C MET A 348 9.45 -3.62 -3.52
N SER A 349 9.21 -3.91 -4.80
CA SER A 349 9.85 -5.01 -5.53
C SER A 349 11.37 -4.81 -5.68
N ASP A 350 11.84 -3.56 -5.65
CA ASP A 350 13.28 -3.27 -5.63
C ASP A 350 13.93 -3.62 -4.29
N LEU A 351 13.18 -3.52 -3.18
CA LEU A 351 13.69 -3.66 -1.81
C LEU A 351 13.60 -5.08 -1.28
N PHE A 352 12.55 -5.81 -1.60
CA PHE A 352 12.33 -7.16 -1.08
C PHE A 352 12.65 -8.20 -2.14
N LEU A 353 13.31 -9.28 -1.73
CA LEU A 353 13.57 -10.42 -2.61
C LEU A 353 12.25 -11.16 -2.83
N GLU A 354 11.86 -11.37 -4.09
CA GLU A 354 10.73 -12.26 -4.41
C GLU A 354 11.09 -13.68 -3.96
N THR A 355 10.34 -14.21 -3.00
CA THR A 355 10.51 -15.58 -2.54
C THR A 355 9.93 -16.56 -3.57
N PRO A 356 10.57 -17.71 -3.84
CA PRO A 356 10.00 -18.74 -4.72
C PRO A 356 8.60 -19.21 -4.31
N GLU A 357 8.21 -19.06 -3.04
CA GLU A 357 6.86 -19.38 -2.57
C GLU A 357 5.78 -18.40 -3.05
N ASP A 358 6.12 -17.13 -3.35
CA ASP A 358 5.15 -16.15 -3.84
C ASP A 358 4.71 -16.44 -5.28
N THR A 359 5.61 -16.99 -6.09
CA THR A 359 5.29 -17.47 -7.44
C THR A 359 4.46 -18.75 -7.42
N VAL A 360 4.61 -19.60 -6.39
CA VAL A 360 3.80 -20.81 -6.22
C VAL A 360 2.42 -20.50 -5.62
N ARG A 361 2.29 -19.55 -4.69
CA ARG A 361 0.98 -19.09 -4.18
C ARG A 361 0.14 -18.40 -5.25
N GLY A 362 0.75 -17.55 -6.08
CA GLY A 362 0.06 -16.92 -7.22
C GLY A 362 -0.39 -17.91 -8.31
N ALA A 363 0.28 -19.07 -8.42
CA ALA A 363 -0.11 -20.15 -9.33
C ALA A 363 -1.12 -21.15 -8.70
N ALA A 364 -1.09 -21.32 -7.37
CA ALA A 364 -1.93 -22.28 -6.65
C ALA A 364 -3.38 -21.80 -6.40
N GLU A 365 -3.70 -20.52 -6.61
CA GLU A 365 -5.09 -20.02 -6.56
C GLU A 365 -5.99 -20.54 -7.70
N GLN A 366 -5.44 -21.31 -8.65
CA GLN A 366 -6.23 -21.94 -9.72
C GLN A 366 -6.51 -23.45 -9.52
N THR A 367 -6.20 -24.05 -8.35
CA THR A 367 -6.63 -25.41 -8.06
C THR A 367 -6.95 -25.59 -6.57
N PRO A 368 -8.19 -25.99 -6.19
CA PRO A 368 -8.50 -26.29 -4.80
C PRO A 368 -7.80 -27.59 -4.39
N ALA A 369 -6.60 -27.48 -3.83
CA ALA A 369 -5.91 -28.59 -3.20
C ALA A 369 -6.51 -28.85 -1.81
N ALA A 370 -7.40 -29.84 -1.73
CA ALA A 370 -7.89 -30.42 -0.49
C ALA A 370 -6.78 -31.26 0.18
N GLY A 371 -5.82 -30.59 0.81
CA GLY A 371 -4.99 -31.17 1.87
C GLY A 371 -5.52 -30.71 3.23
N PRO A 372 -5.31 -31.47 4.33
CA PRO A 372 -5.62 -30.98 5.66
C PRO A 372 -4.74 -29.76 5.95
N GLN A 373 -5.31 -28.55 5.78
CA GLN A 373 -4.73 -27.35 6.34
C GLN A 373 -4.75 -27.52 7.86
N THR A 374 -3.58 -27.80 8.45
CA THR A 374 -3.37 -27.51 9.85
C THR A 374 -3.64 -26.03 10.03
N THR A 375 -4.81 -25.70 10.57
CA THR A 375 -5.16 -24.34 10.97
C THR A 375 -4.16 -23.90 12.02
N ALA A 376 -3.09 -23.25 11.58
CA ALA A 376 -2.19 -22.56 12.47
C ALA A 376 -3.04 -21.60 13.31
N THR A 377 -3.06 -21.80 14.63
CA THR A 377 -3.83 -20.94 15.53
C THR A 377 -3.24 -19.53 15.41
N ALA A 378 -4.09 -18.54 15.14
CA ALA A 378 -3.64 -17.16 15.00
C ALA A 378 -2.91 -16.70 16.28
N PRO A 379 -1.78 -15.99 16.19
CA PRO A 379 -1.05 -15.53 17.36
C PRO A 379 -1.92 -14.59 18.21
N ASP A 380 -1.79 -14.68 19.53
CA ASP A 380 -2.41 -13.73 20.46
C ASP A 380 -1.60 -12.44 20.49
N PHE A 381 -1.86 -11.59 19.49
CA PHE A 381 -1.21 -10.30 19.31
C PHE A 381 -2.10 -9.16 19.83
N LYS A 382 -1.54 -8.33 20.72
CA LYS A 382 -2.22 -7.17 21.33
C LYS A 382 -1.28 -5.98 21.47
N VAL A 383 -1.77 -4.78 21.18
CA VAL A 383 -1.07 -3.52 21.41
C VAL A 383 -2.01 -2.53 22.11
N SER A 384 -1.72 -2.16 23.35
CA SER A 384 -2.57 -1.23 24.11
C SER A 384 -2.60 0.17 23.50
N THR A 385 -1.45 0.67 23.00
CA THR A 385 -1.33 1.97 22.35
C THR A 385 -0.45 1.89 21.10
N PHE A 386 -1.03 2.14 19.92
CA PHE A 386 -0.31 2.22 18.64
C PHE A 386 -0.36 3.65 18.08
N ARG A 387 0.83 4.22 17.80
CA ARG A 387 0.97 5.60 17.35
C ARG A 387 1.96 5.74 16.19
N ILE A 388 1.60 6.54 15.21
CA ILE A 388 2.55 7.11 14.24
C ILE A 388 2.40 8.62 14.31
N ASN A 389 3.50 9.37 14.44
CA ASN A 389 3.43 10.83 14.55
C ASN A 389 4.35 11.53 13.56
N ASN A 390 3.92 12.70 13.07
CA ASN A 390 4.73 13.63 12.27
C ASN A 390 5.41 13.00 11.03
N SER A 391 4.72 12.06 10.38
CA SER A 391 5.29 11.31 9.25
C SER A 391 5.04 11.99 7.89
N LEU A 392 5.89 11.69 6.93
CA LEU A 392 5.89 12.16 5.55
C LEU A 392 5.87 10.97 4.60
N PHE A 393 4.91 10.96 3.68
CA PHE A 393 4.83 9.97 2.61
C PHE A 393 4.80 10.65 1.25
N THR A 394 5.62 10.19 0.30
CA THR A 394 5.59 10.69 -1.08
C THR A 394 5.31 9.57 -2.07
N PHE A 395 4.21 9.70 -2.81
CA PHE A 395 3.87 8.85 -3.94
C PHE A 395 4.36 9.47 -5.24
N LYS A 396 5.02 8.68 -6.08
CA LYS A 396 5.46 9.05 -7.42
C LYS A 396 4.93 8.04 -8.44
N ASP A 397 4.25 8.53 -9.46
CA ASP A 397 3.79 7.70 -10.58
C ASP A 397 4.54 8.12 -11.85
N GLN A 398 5.46 7.26 -12.27
CA GLN A 398 6.27 7.38 -13.48
C GLN A 398 5.67 6.59 -14.65
N THR A 399 4.49 5.98 -14.48
CA THR A 399 3.81 5.24 -15.56
C THR A 399 3.13 6.20 -16.56
N LEU A 400 2.81 7.40 -16.09
CA LEU A 400 2.20 8.47 -16.87
C LEU A 400 3.20 9.11 -17.85
N ARG A 401 2.67 9.76 -18.89
CA ARG A 401 3.49 10.52 -19.86
C ARG A 401 4.26 11.67 -19.19
N HIS A 402 3.65 12.31 -18.21
CA HIS A 402 4.29 13.29 -17.33
C HIS A 402 4.29 12.72 -15.91
N PRO A 403 5.45 12.66 -15.24
CA PRO A 403 5.52 12.12 -13.88
C PRO A 403 4.58 12.84 -12.93
N PHE A 404 3.87 12.08 -12.10
CA PHE A 404 3.03 12.60 -11.04
C PHE A 404 3.72 12.43 -9.70
N THR A 405 3.62 13.43 -8.83
CA THR A 405 4.14 13.37 -7.46
C THR A 405 3.12 13.94 -6.50
N PHE A 406 2.83 13.20 -5.44
CA PHE A 406 1.88 13.57 -4.40
C PHE A 406 2.47 13.29 -3.03
N SER A 407 2.35 14.24 -2.11
CA SER A 407 2.93 14.12 -0.77
C SER A 407 1.85 14.31 0.30
N LEU A 408 1.91 13.44 1.29
CA LEU A 408 1.14 13.50 2.53
C LEU A 408 2.10 13.94 3.64
N GLU A 409 1.78 15.05 4.30
CA GLU A 409 2.59 15.65 5.37
C GLU A 409 1.87 15.47 6.71
N ASN A 410 2.62 15.57 7.82
CA ASN A 410 2.08 15.50 9.18
C ASN A 410 1.13 14.31 9.38
N ILE A 411 1.51 13.13 8.87
CA ILE A 411 0.71 11.91 9.01
C ILE A 411 0.78 11.47 10.47
N ASN A 412 -0.40 11.39 11.08
CA ASN A 412 -0.59 10.92 12.44
C ASN A 412 -1.59 9.76 12.45
N LEU A 413 -1.26 8.66 13.12
CA LEU A 413 -2.12 7.49 13.33
C LEU A 413 -2.33 7.27 14.82
N VAL A 414 -3.57 7.05 15.21
CA VAL A 414 -3.96 6.63 16.56
C VAL A 414 -4.80 5.36 16.45
N ALA A 415 -4.36 4.29 17.11
CA ALA A 415 -5.16 3.08 17.33
C ALA A 415 -4.86 2.56 18.75
N ASP A 416 -5.89 2.44 19.57
CA ASP A 416 -5.77 1.93 20.94
C ASP A 416 -6.41 0.53 20.99
N GLN A 417 -5.87 -0.35 21.85
CA GLN A 417 -6.32 -1.74 22.00
C GLN A 417 -6.32 -2.55 20.69
N LEU A 418 -5.27 -2.40 19.88
CA LEU A 418 -5.11 -3.14 18.63
C LEU A 418 -4.98 -4.66 18.92
N SER A 419 -5.69 -5.49 18.17
CA SER A 419 -5.61 -6.96 18.23
C SER A 419 -5.88 -7.59 16.86
N LEU A 420 -5.27 -8.75 16.60
CA LEU A 420 -5.52 -9.47 15.34
C LEU A 420 -6.91 -10.12 15.27
N THR A 421 -7.51 -10.48 16.41
CA THR A 421 -8.75 -11.30 16.44
C THR A 421 -10.03 -10.50 16.71
N GLN A 422 -9.89 -9.29 17.24
CA GLN A 422 -10.99 -8.41 17.65
C GLN A 422 -11.25 -7.31 16.62
N GLU A 423 -12.35 -6.59 16.78
CA GLU A 423 -12.57 -5.35 16.04
C GLU A 423 -11.65 -4.24 16.56
N ASN A 424 -11.06 -3.51 15.62
CA ASN A 424 -10.09 -2.46 15.87
C ASN A 424 -10.64 -1.13 15.40
N LYS A 425 -10.24 -0.05 16.07
CA LYS A 425 -10.51 1.33 15.63
C LYS A 425 -9.20 2.04 15.38
N ALA A 426 -9.05 2.59 14.19
CA ALA A 426 -7.87 3.37 13.81
C ALA A 426 -8.30 4.69 13.18
N LYS A 427 -7.60 5.76 13.54
CA LYS A 427 -7.75 7.10 12.93
C LYS A 427 -6.42 7.56 12.38
N VAL A 428 -6.40 7.88 11.10
CA VAL A 428 -5.27 8.50 10.41
C VAL A 428 -5.67 9.92 10.02
N SER A 429 -4.77 10.87 10.26
CA SER A 429 -4.90 12.25 9.81
C SER A 429 -3.63 12.71 9.13
N SER A 430 -3.75 13.53 8.10
CA SER A 430 -2.61 14.08 7.37
C SER A 430 -2.97 15.44 6.77
N THR A 431 -1.97 16.29 6.57
CA THR A 431 -2.07 17.53 5.82
C THR A 431 -1.55 17.36 4.40
N LEU A 432 -2.10 18.13 3.50
CA LEU A 432 -1.67 18.24 2.11
C LEU A 432 -1.01 19.60 1.89
N LYS A 433 -0.24 19.71 0.81
CA LYS A 433 0.21 21.01 0.31
C LYS A 433 -0.97 21.97 0.17
N ASN A 434 -0.72 23.26 0.35
CA ASN A 434 -1.72 24.33 0.27
C ASN A 434 -2.86 24.23 1.31
N GLY A 435 -2.64 23.56 2.45
CA GLY A 435 -3.56 23.57 3.59
C GLY A 435 -4.72 22.57 3.49
N GLY A 436 -4.62 21.59 2.58
CA GLY A 436 -5.59 20.48 2.52
C GLY A 436 -5.43 19.51 3.68
N THR A 437 -6.48 18.72 3.93
CA THR A 437 -6.49 17.73 5.03
C THR A 437 -7.09 16.41 4.58
N ILE A 438 -6.54 15.30 5.08
CA ILE A 438 -7.11 13.96 4.94
C ILE A 438 -7.39 13.42 6.34
N ILE A 439 -8.57 12.83 6.52
CA ILE A 439 -8.95 12.06 7.70
C ILE A 439 -9.46 10.71 7.19
N PHE A 440 -8.90 9.64 7.72
CA PHE A 440 -9.32 8.27 7.46
C PHE A 440 -9.62 7.59 8.80
N ASN A 441 -10.82 7.06 8.95
CA ASN A 441 -11.19 6.22 10.09
C ASN A 441 -11.52 4.82 9.58
N TYR A 442 -11.07 3.84 10.35
CA TYR A 442 -11.29 2.44 10.12
C TYR A 442 -11.87 1.80 11.38
N GLU A 443 -12.89 0.98 11.21
CA GLU A 443 -13.47 0.13 12.26
C GLU A 443 -13.73 -1.27 11.69
N GLY A 444 -13.06 -2.30 12.21
CA GLY A 444 -13.19 -3.67 11.70
C GLY A 444 -12.06 -4.59 12.15
N LYS A 445 -12.06 -5.83 11.64
CA LYS A 445 -11.00 -6.81 11.89
C LYS A 445 -9.86 -6.68 10.89
N LEU A 446 -8.62 -6.84 11.35
CA LEU A 446 -7.43 -6.70 10.51
C LEU A 446 -7.24 -7.89 9.55
N ASP A 447 -7.71 -9.07 9.94
CA ASP A 447 -7.60 -10.32 9.17
C ASP A 447 -8.83 -10.60 8.28
N ASP A 448 -9.95 -9.90 8.51
CA ASP A 448 -11.22 -10.07 7.79
C ASP A 448 -11.92 -8.73 7.52
N LEU A 449 -11.96 -8.35 6.24
CA LEU A 449 -12.62 -7.13 5.77
C LEU A 449 -14.13 -7.30 5.50
N SER A 450 -14.69 -8.50 5.72
CA SER A 450 -16.10 -8.80 5.43
C SER A 450 -17.08 -7.98 6.27
N ASN A 451 -16.64 -7.48 7.42
CA ASN A 451 -17.40 -6.60 8.29
C ASN A 451 -16.50 -5.43 8.71
N THR A 452 -16.59 -4.32 7.98
CA THR A 452 -15.70 -3.17 8.18
C THR A 452 -16.42 -1.88 7.81
N ASP A 453 -16.18 -0.84 8.59
CA ASP A 453 -16.61 0.53 8.32
C ASP A 453 -15.39 1.40 8.03
N ILE A 454 -15.45 2.12 6.90
CA ILE A 454 -14.37 3.00 6.43
C ILE A 454 -14.95 4.38 6.15
N LEU A 455 -14.42 5.39 6.83
CA LEU A 455 -14.71 6.79 6.57
C LEU A 455 -13.46 7.47 6.01
N LEU A 456 -13.57 8.12 4.86
CA LEU A 456 -12.53 8.96 4.29
C LEU A 456 -13.07 10.37 4.06
N SER A 457 -12.37 11.39 4.55
CA SER A 457 -12.65 12.80 4.27
C SER A 457 -11.39 13.49 3.78
N ILE A 458 -11.46 14.02 2.57
CA ILE A 458 -10.43 14.85 1.96
C ILE A 458 -11.03 16.25 1.81
N LYS A 459 -10.33 17.27 2.29
CA LYS A 459 -10.75 18.67 2.16
C LYS A 459 -9.64 19.49 1.54
N ASN A 460 -10.04 20.47 0.74
CA ASN A 460 -9.17 21.44 0.09
C ASN A 460 -8.02 20.83 -0.73
N LEU A 461 -8.31 19.75 -1.47
CA LEU A 461 -7.35 19.15 -2.39
C LEU A 461 -7.23 20.01 -3.66
N ASP A 462 -6.03 20.49 -3.97
CA ASP A 462 -5.76 21.26 -5.18
C ASP A 462 -5.75 20.36 -6.42
N LEU A 463 -6.77 20.52 -7.28
CA LEU A 463 -6.92 19.73 -8.50
C LEU A 463 -5.82 19.98 -9.52
N LYS A 464 -5.12 21.13 -9.46
CA LYS A 464 -3.99 21.41 -10.36
C LYS A 464 -2.90 20.34 -10.26
N THR A 465 -2.73 19.76 -9.07
CA THR A 465 -1.81 18.64 -8.79
C THR A 465 -2.07 17.42 -9.68
N PHE A 466 -3.31 17.22 -10.14
CA PHE A 466 -3.73 16.07 -10.95
C PHE A 466 -3.72 16.35 -12.46
N THR A 467 -3.11 17.46 -12.89
CA THR A 467 -2.92 17.78 -14.32
C THR A 467 -2.32 16.63 -15.14
N PRO A 468 -1.29 15.89 -14.67
CA PRO A 468 -0.74 14.76 -15.42
C PRO A 468 -1.78 13.71 -15.81
N TYR A 469 -2.70 13.37 -14.88
CA TYR A 469 -3.80 12.44 -15.15
C TYR A 469 -4.84 13.06 -16.09
N SER A 470 -5.25 14.31 -15.87
CA SER A 470 -6.24 14.99 -16.72
C SER A 470 -5.75 15.12 -18.17
N MET A 471 -4.47 15.39 -18.36
CA MET A 471 -3.82 15.44 -19.66
C MET A 471 -3.80 14.08 -20.35
N GLN A 472 -3.46 13.00 -19.65
CA GLN A 472 -3.45 11.66 -20.24
C GLN A 472 -4.87 11.18 -20.63
N TYR A 473 -5.83 11.34 -19.73
CA TYR A 473 -7.17 10.79 -19.94
C TYR A 473 -8.07 11.68 -20.81
N PHE A 474 -8.03 13.01 -20.64
CA PHE A 474 -8.96 13.92 -21.30
C PHE A 474 -8.28 14.90 -22.26
N GLY A 475 -6.96 15.10 -22.15
CA GLY A 475 -6.21 16.05 -22.98
C GLY A 475 -6.32 17.49 -22.52
N TYR A 476 -6.81 17.75 -21.30
CA TYR A 476 -6.96 19.10 -20.76
C TYR A 476 -6.10 19.29 -19.51
N PRO A 477 -5.37 20.41 -19.37
CA PRO A 477 -4.69 20.71 -18.12
C PRO A 477 -5.67 21.29 -17.11
N LEU A 478 -5.59 20.86 -15.85
CA LEU A 478 -6.36 21.43 -14.74
C LEU A 478 -5.67 22.74 -14.30
N GLN A 479 -6.33 23.87 -14.50
CA GLN A 479 -5.77 25.19 -14.18
C GLN A 479 -6.12 25.63 -12.76
N LYS A 480 -7.35 25.36 -12.34
CA LYS A 480 -7.88 25.67 -11.02
C LYS A 480 -8.85 24.58 -10.56
N GLY A 481 -9.08 24.53 -9.26
CA GLY A 481 -10.14 23.72 -8.67
C GLY A 481 -9.76 23.23 -7.29
N ILE A 482 -10.70 23.30 -6.37
CA ILE A 482 -10.54 22.79 -5.02
C ILE A 482 -11.52 21.65 -4.82
N LEU A 483 -11.00 20.45 -4.58
CA LEU A 483 -11.78 19.25 -4.33
C LEU A 483 -11.96 19.01 -2.83
N SER A 484 -13.19 18.72 -2.44
CA SER A 484 -13.50 18.01 -1.20
C SER A 484 -14.22 16.70 -1.52
N PHE A 485 -13.81 15.63 -0.87
CA PHE A 485 -14.35 14.30 -1.09
C PHE A 485 -14.67 13.66 0.27
N SER A 486 -15.85 13.09 0.40
CA SER A 486 -16.23 12.30 1.57
C SER A 486 -16.78 10.95 1.14
N SER A 487 -16.24 9.89 1.72
CA SER A 487 -16.62 8.51 1.45
C SER A 487 -16.99 7.81 2.76
N VAL A 488 -18.17 7.20 2.77
CA VAL A 488 -18.63 6.32 3.85
C VAL A 488 -18.86 4.95 3.22
N ASN A 489 -18.06 3.97 3.61
CA ASN A 489 -18.17 2.60 3.11
C ASN A 489 -18.51 1.69 4.28
N ASN A 490 -19.68 1.05 4.22
CA ASN A 490 -20.08 0.04 5.18
C ASN A 490 -20.05 -1.31 4.47
N ILE A 491 -19.26 -2.24 4.97
CA ILE A 491 -19.13 -3.59 4.41
C ILE A 491 -19.76 -4.55 5.42
N ARG A 492 -20.71 -5.36 4.97
CA ARG A 492 -21.36 -6.38 5.80
C ARG A 492 -21.44 -7.68 5.01
N LYS A 493 -20.90 -8.77 5.55
CA LYS A 493 -20.77 -10.06 4.85
C LYS A 493 -20.18 -9.89 3.44
N SER A 494 -19.09 -9.12 3.33
CA SER A 494 -18.40 -8.76 2.09
C SER A 494 -19.20 -7.89 1.10
N MET A 495 -20.45 -7.54 1.41
CA MET A 495 -21.23 -6.61 0.58
C MET A 495 -20.94 -5.18 0.99
N LEU A 496 -20.36 -4.42 0.07
CA LEU A 496 -20.12 -2.98 0.20
C LEU A 496 -21.38 -2.19 -0.13
N ASP A 497 -21.78 -1.29 0.78
CA ASP A 497 -22.62 -0.13 0.52
C ASP A 497 -21.80 1.15 0.73
N GLY A 498 -21.25 1.66 -0.37
CA GLY A 498 -20.40 2.84 -0.42
C GLY A 498 -21.16 4.08 -0.88
N ARG A 499 -21.09 5.14 -0.07
CA ARG A 499 -21.63 6.48 -0.39
C ARG A 499 -20.47 7.45 -0.53
N ASN A 500 -20.30 7.99 -1.73
CA ASN A 500 -19.22 8.92 -2.06
C ASN A 500 -19.81 10.24 -2.50
N ASN A 501 -19.45 11.31 -1.82
CA ASN A 501 -19.84 12.66 -2.18
C ASN A 501 -18.60 13.44 -2.60
N LEU A 502 -18.68 13.99 -3.81
CA LEU A 502 -17.61 14.72 -4.48
C LEU A 502 -18.07 16.16 -4.67
N ASN A 503 -17.32 17.11 -4.09
CA ASN A 503 -17.58 18.54 -4.21
C ASN A 503 -16.36 19.23 -4.79
N ILE A 504 -16.51 19.88 -5.95
CA ILE A 504 -15.43 20.64 -6.57
C ILE A 504 -15.87 22.10 -6.67
N ALA A 505 -15.06 23.02 -6.18
CA ALA A 505 -15.26 24.45 -6.35
C ALA A 505 -14.29 25.04 -7.38
N LYS A 506 -14.78 25.94 -8.23
CA LYS A 506 -13.95 26.75 -9.14
C LYS A 506 -13.05 25.94 -10.07
N CYS A 507 -13.56 24.82 -10.59
CA CYS A 507 -12.82 23.93 -11.48
C CYS A 507 -12.64 24.58 -12.86
N GLU A 508 -11.41 24.82 -13.30
CA GLU A 508 -11.16 25.36 -14.63
C GLU A 508 -10.14 24.49 -15.35
N VAL A 509 -10.39 24.24 -16.64
CA VAL A 509 -9.50 23.49 -17.53
C VAL A 509 -9.00 24.38 -18.66
N GLY A 510 -7.74 24.17 -19.07
CA GLY A 510 -7.15 24.89 -20.19
C GLY A 510 -7.64 24.41 -21.55
N ASN A 511 -6.91 24.73 -22.62
CA ASN A 511 -7.24 24.24 -23.96
C ASN A 511 -6.91 22.76 -24.11
N LYS A 512 -7.65 22.09 -25.01
CA LYS A 512 -7.42 20.70 -25.36
C LYS A 512 -6.10 20.54 -26.12
N HIS A 513 -5.26 19.64 -25.65
CA HIS A 513 -4.11 19.15 -26.40
C HIS A 513 -4.51 17.90 -27.17
N LYS A 514 -4.23 17.90 -28.48
CA LYS A 514 -4.55 16.79 -29.38
C LYS A 514 -3.42 15.77 -29.50
N ASP A 515 -2.20 16.17 -29.17
CA ASP A 515 -1.00 15.34 -29.25
C ASP A 515 -0.27 15.35 -27.88
N PRO A 516 -0.03 14.18 -27.27
CA PRO A 516 -0.49 12.85 -27.68
C PRO A 516 -2.00 12.65 -27.45
N LYS A 517 -2.62 11.81 -28.29
CA LYS A 517 -4.07 11.55 -28.24
C LYS A 517 -4.50 11.14 -26.82
N PRO A 518 -5.55 11.78 -26.26
CA PRO A 518 -6.08 11.41 -24.95
C PRO A 518 -6.86 10.10 -25.03
N ASP A 519 -6.94 9.37 -23.92
CA ASP A 519 -7.66 8.11 -23.83
C ASP A 519 -9.18 8.30 -24.06
N TYR A 520 -9.72 9.45 -23.67
CA TYR A 520 -11.12 9.83 -23.84
C TYR A 520 -11.26 11.17 -24.58
N ASN A 521 -11.95 11.14 -25.71
CA ASN A 521 -12.19 12.31 -26.54
C ASN A 521 -13.48 13.04 -26.12
N ILE A 522 -13.45 13.76 -24.99
CA ILE A 522 -14.65 14.42 -24.43
C ILE A 522 -14.55 15.96 -24.55
N PRO A 523 -15.64 16.66 -24.88
CA PRO A 523 -15.77 18.13 -24.72
C PRO A 523 -15.82 18.52 -23.23
N LEU A 524 -14.66 18.43 -22.56
CA LEU A 524 -14.59 18.56 -21.09
C LEU A 524 -14.98 19.95 -20.61
N LYS A 525 -14.68 21.02 -21.37
CA LYS A 525 -15.09 22.39 -21.00
C LYS A 525 -16.61 22.50 -20.96
N THR A 526 -17.28 21.99 -21.99
CA THR A 526 -18.74 21.92 -22.08
C THR A 526 -19.32 21.12 -20.93
N ALA A 527 -18.80 19.91 -20.69
CA ALA A 527 -19.27 19.04 -19.62
C ALA A 527 -19.16 19.70 -18.24
N LEU A 528 -18.00 20.30 -17.92
CA LEU A 528 -17.78 20.99 -16.66
C LEU A 528 -18.68 22.21 -16.51
N TYR A 529 -18.78 23.06 -17.55
CA TYR A 529 -19.62 24.25 -17.52
C TYR A 529 -21.11 23.92 -17.26
N LEU A 530 -21.59 22.81 -17.83
CA LEU A 530 -22.97 22.36 -17.64
C LEU A 530 -23.24 21.80 -16.24
N ILE A 531 -22.32 21.00 -15.68
CA ILE A 531 -22.49 20.37 -14.36
C ILE A 531 -22.34 21.38 -13.22
N LYS A 532 -21.54 22.44 -13.40
CA LYS A 532 -21.37 23.50 -12.41
C LYS A 532 -22.71 24.20 -12.12
N ASP A 533 -22.94 24.55 -10.86
CA ASP A 533 -24.04 25.45 -10.49
C ASP A 533 -23.65 26.93 -10.69
N LYS A 534 -24.56 27.84 -10.33
CA LYS A 534 -24.37 29.30 -10.42
C LYS A 534 -23.23 29.82 -9.53
N ASP A 535 -22.82 29.07 -8.51
CA ASP A 535 -21.76 29.43 -7.56
C ASP A 535 -20.43 28.75 -7.93
N ASP A 536 -20.33 28.18 -9.14
CA ASP A 536 -19.17 27.47 -9.68
C ASP A 536 -18.80 26.21 -8.86
N LEU A 537 -19.83 25.54 -8.31
CA LEU A 537 -19.72 24.31 -7.55
C LEU A 537 -20.24 23.12 -8.36
N ILE A 538 -19.50 22.02 -8.31
CA ILE A 538 -19.89 20.72 -8.83
C ILE A 538 -20.12 19.80 -7.64
N ARG A 539 -21.35 19.26 -7.51
CA ARG A 539 -21.70 18.30 -6.46
C ARG A 539 -22.16 17.00 -7.10
N MET A 540 -21.55 15.89 -6.70
CA MET A 540 -21.86 14.57 -7.27
C MET A 540 -21.91 13.51 -6.18
N ASP A 541 -22.97 12.71 -6.21
CA ASP A 541 -23.09 11.49 -5.41
C ASP A 541 -22.77 10.28 -6.30
N LEU A 542 -21.77 9.50 -5.86
CA LEU A 542 -21.22 8.38 -6.61
C LEU A 542 -21.39 7.10 -5.76
N PRO A 543 -22.59 6.48 -5.76
CA PRO A 543 -22.81 5.25 -5.01
C PRO A 543 -21.98 4.11 -5.59
N VAL A 544 -21.36 3.32 -4.72
CA VAL A 544 -20.62 2.11 -5.10
C VAL A 544 -21.17 0.95 -4.29
N LYS A 545 -21.70 -0.06 -4.98
CA LYS A 545 -22.23 -1.27 -4.35
C LYS A 545 -21.63 -2.50 -5.03
N GLY A 546 -21.41 -3.56 -4.26
CA GLY A 546 -20.92 -4.84 -4.79
C GLY A 546 -20.31 -5.72 -3.72
N ASP A 547 -20.00 -6.96 -4.10
CA ASP A 547 -19.23 -7.87 -3.27
C ASP A 547 -17.74 -7.56 -3.43
N ILE A 548 -17.05 -7.23 -2.33
CA ILE A 548 -15.63 -6.87 -2.34
C ILE A 548 -14.71 -8.05 -2.69
N ASN A 549 -15.20 -9.28 -2.54
CA ASN A 549 -14.43 -10.49 -2.84
C ASN A 549 -14.65 -10.98 -4.29
N SER A 550 -15.50 -10.31 -5.06
CA SER A 550 -15.73 -10.65 -6.47
C SER A 550 -14.54 -10.22 -7.34
N PRO A 551 -13.98 -11.09 -8.21
CA PRO A 551 -12.87 -10.72 -9.11
C PRO A 551 -13.20 -9.57 -10.09
N GLU A 552 -14.48 -9.41 -10.43
CA GLU A 552 -14.96 -8.35 -11.31
C GLU A 552 -15.16 -7.01 -10.57
N PHE A 553 -15.20 -7.02 -9.23
CA PHE A 553 -15.40 -5.83 -8.44
C PHE A 553 -14.15 -4.95 -8.44
N SER A 554 -14.31 -3.68 -8.81
CA SER A 554 -13.23 -2.70 -8.76
C SER A 554 -13.75 -1.32 -8.42
N TYR A 555 -13.48 -0.88 -7.19
CA TYR A 555 -13.90 0.42 -6.67
C TYR A 555 -13.48 1.57 -7.58
N ARG A 556 -12.21 1.59 -8.00
CA ARG A 556 -11.64 2.60 -8.91
C ARG A 556 -12.37 2.62 -10.26
N LYS A 557 -12.57 1.45 -10.89
CA LYS A 557 -13.24 1.37 -12.20
C LYS A 557 -14.68 1.87 -12.12
N ILE A 558 -15.42 1.55 -11.05
CA ILE A 558 -16.81 1.98 -10.87
C ILE A 558 -16.91 3.50 -10.74
N ILE A 559 -16.10 4.11 -9.87
CA ILE A 559 -16.06 5.57 -9.70
C ILE A 559 -15.65 6.27 -11.00
N PHE A 560 -14.56 5.81 -11.63
CA PHE A 560 -14.05 6.43 -12.86
C PHE A 560 -15.05 6.32 -14.02
N LYS A 561 -15.69 5.15 -14.20
CA LYS A 561 -16.72 4.94 -15.21
C LYS A 561 -17.94 5.82 -14.97
N THR A 562 -18.41 5.93 -13.73
CA THR A 562 -19.57 6.78 -13.38
C THR A 562 -19.30 8.24 -13.69
N LEU A 563 -18.14 8.76 -13.28
CA LEU A 563 -17.73 10.14 -13.58
C LEU A 563 -17.61 10.38 -15.08
N THR A 564 -16.93 9.47 -15.80
CA THR A 564 -16.71 9.59 -17.24
C THR A 564 -18.04 9.53 -18.02
N ASN A 565 -18.93 8.60 -17.67
CA ASN A 565 -20.25 8.49 -18.30
C ASN A 565 -21.09 9.75 -18.07
N LEU A 566 -21.03 10.35 -16.88
CA LEU A 566 -21.71 11.61 -16.61
C LEU A 566 -21.16 12.73 -17.51
N LEU A 567 -19.84 12.89 -17.59
CA LEU A 567 -19.20 13.90 -18.43
C LEU A 567 -19.55 13.72 -19.92
N VAL A 568 -19.51 12.47 -20.43
CA VAL A 568 -19.91 12.16 -21.82
C VAL A 568 -21.38 12.49 -22.05
N LYS A 569 -22.28 12.02 -21.18
CA LYS A 569 -23.73 12.22 -21.32
C LYS A 569 -24.10 13.70 -21.35
N VAL A 570 -23.46 14.50 -20.50
CA VAL A 570 -23.67 15.94 -20.44
C VAL A 570 -23.15 16.63 -21.70
N ALA A 571 -21.96 16.25 -22.18
CA ALA A 571 -21.37 16.86 -23.37
C ALA A 571 -22.13 16.55 -24.67
N VAL A 572 -22.61 15.31 -24.83
CA VAL A 572 -23.28 14.86 -26.07
C VAL A 572 -24.73 15.36 -26.16
N SER A 573 -25.38 15.64 -25.03
CA SER A 573 -26.78 16.06 -25.02
C SER A 573 -27.05 17.22 -24.04
N PRO A 574 -26.45 18.40 -24.28
CA PRO A 574 -26.49 19.53 -23.36
C PRO A 574 -27.91 20.07 -23.13
N VAL A 575 -28.74 20.11 -24.18
CA VAL A 575 -30.14 20.55 -24.09
C VAL A 575 -30.93 19.63 -23.18
N ASN A 576 -30.80 18.32 -23.37
CA ASN A 576 -31.52 17.32 -22.56
C ASN A 576 -31.08 17.35 -21.10
N PHE A 577 -29.79 17.58 -20.84
CA PHE A 577 -29.29 17.72 -19.49
C PHE A 577 -29.91 18.92 -18.76
N LEU A 578 -29.89 20.11 -19.38
CA LEU A 578 -30.47 21.33 -18.79
C LEU A 578 -32.00 21.27 -18.70
N ALA A 579 -32.66 20.71 -19.71
CA ALA A 579 -34.11 20.48 -19.70
C ALA A 579 -34.53 19.67 -18.47
N ASN A 580 -33.87 18.53 -18.22
CA ASN A 580 -34.14 17.72 -17.03
C ASN A 580 -33.86 18.48 -15.74
N SER A 581 -32.77 19.26 -15.68
CA SER A 581 -32.41 20.04 -14.49
C SER A 581 -33.43 21.16 -14.18
N LEU A 582 -34.11 21.70 -15.18
CA LEU A 582 -35.15 22.72 -15.04
C LEU A 582 -36.56 22.13 -14.93
N GLY A 583 -36.71 20.81 -14.99
CA GLY A 583 -38.01 20.11 -14.91
C GLY A 583 -38.81 20.11 -16.22
N PHE A 584 -38.17 20.37 -17.36
CA PHE A 584 -38.77 20.29 -18.69
C PHE A 584 -38.67 18.88 -19.28
N SER A 585 -39.54 18.56 -20.24
CA SER A 585 -39.52 17.27 -20.95
C SER A 585 -38.51 17.30 -22.10
N PRO A 586 -37.35 16.62 -22.02
CA PRO A 586 -36.28 16.72 -23.01
C PRO A 586 -36.70 16.26 -24.42
N GLU A 587 -37.59 15.27 -24.54
CA GLU A 587 -38.07 14.79 -25.85
C GLU A 587 -38.77 15.88 -26.67
N LYS A 588 -39.39 16.86 -26.01
CA LYS A 588 -40.06 17.99 -26.65
C LYS A 588 -39.09 19.10 -27.10
N LEU A 589 -37.83 19.03 -26.68
CA LEU A 589 -36.82 20.07 -26.92
C LEU A 589 -35.70 19.62 -27.86
N LYS A 590 -35.85 18.44 -28.47
CA LYS A 590 -34.90 17.95 -29.48
C LYS A 590 -35.05 18.69 -30.81
N ASN A 591 -36.30 18.82 -31.26
CA ASN A 591 -36.66 19.47 -32.51
C ASN A 591 -37.89 20.37 -32.31
N LEU A 592 -38.04 21.39 -33.16
CA LEU A 592 -39.22 22.25 -33.24
C LEU A 592 -39.90 22.06 -34.61
N PRO A 593 -40.90 21.15 -34.75
CA PRO A 593 -41.55 20.86 -36.02
C PRO A 593 -42.44 22.03 -36.47
N PHE A 594 -42.62 22.21 -37.78
CA PHE A 594 -43.50 23.24 -38.36
C PHE A 594 -44.14 22.79 -39.69
N GLU A 595 -45.26 23.42 -40.08
CA GLU A 595 -45.93 23.15 -41.36
C GLU A 595 -45.31 23.97 -42.50
N ALA A 596 -45.40 23.49 -43.75
CA ALA A 596 -44.77 24.19 -44.89
C ALA A 596 -45.26 25.63 -45.08
N VAL A 597 -46.58 25.85 -44.92
CA VAL A 597 -47.26 27.15 -45.05
C VAL A 597 -47.15 28.04 -43.80
N GLN A 598 -46.52 27.54 -42.74
CA GLN A 598 -46.47 28.22 -41.45
C GLN A 598 -45.60 29.49 -41.53
N ASN A 599 -46.20 30.63 -41.17
CA ASN A 599 -45.59 31.96 -41.19
C ASN A 599 -45.37 32.57 -39.78
N ASP A 600 -45.90 31.95 -38.74
CA ASP A 600 -45.75 32.32 -37.32
C ASP A 600 -45.82 31.06 -36.44
N PHE A 601 -45.45 31.14 -35.17
CA PHE A 601 -45.42 29.99 -34.26
C PHE A 601 -46.73 29.79 -33.50
N THR A 602 -47.15 28.54 -33.32
CA THR A 602 -48.33 28.17 -32.52
C THR A 602 -48.06 28.36 -31.03
N PRO A 603 -49.09 28.44 -30.17
CA PRO A 603 -48.92 28.53 -28.71
C PRO A 603 -48.05 27.40 -28.12
N GLU A 604 -48.16 26.18 -28.65
CA GLU A 604 -47.37 25.02 -28.23
C GLU A 604 -45.89 25.20 -28.60
N GLN A 605 -45.60 25.67 -29.81
CA GLN A 605 -44.24 25.97 -30.27
C GLN A 605 -43.64 27.13 -29.46
N LEU A 606 -44.41 28.19 -29.18
CA LEU A 606 -43.96 29.29 -28.34
C LEU A 606 -43.64 28.82 -26.91
N THR A 607 -44.39 27.84 -26.39
CA THR A 607 -44.09 27.21 -25.10
C THR A 607 -42.74 26.48 -25.13
N GLN A 608 -42.43 25.73 -26.20
CA GLN A 608 -41.13 25.10 -26.37
C GLN A 608 -40.01 26.14 -26.49
N ILE A 609 -40.21 27.20 -27.29
CA ILE A 609 -39.23 28.28 -27.45
C ILE A 609 -38.97 29.00 -26.12
N ASN A 610 -39.99 29.21 -25.28
CA ASN A 610 -39.82 29.75 -23.93
C ASN A 610 -38.96 28.84 -23.06
N GLN A 611 -39.14 27.51 -23.12
CA GLN A 611 -38.29 26.57 -22.38
C GLN A 611 -36.83 26.63 -22.84
N LEU A 612 -36.57 26.77 -24.14
CA LEU A 612 -35.21 26.98 -24.67
C LEU A 612 -34.61 28.32 -24.21
N ALA A 613 -35.41 29.38 -24.16
CA ALA A 613 -35.00 30.67 -23.63
C ALA A 613 -34.57 30.56 -22.16
N GLU A 614 -35.36 29.87 -21.33
CA GLU A 614 -35.02 29.63 -19.92
C GLU A 614 -33.73 28.78 -19.76
N ILE A 615 -33.52 27.78 -20.63
CA ILE A 615 -32.28 27.00 -20.66
C ILE A 615 -31.05 27.91 -20.91
N ILE A 616 -31.13 28.83 -21.88
CA ILE A 616 -30.03 29.76 -22.17
C ILE A 616 -29.83 30.78 -21.06
N LYS A 617 -30.91 31.31 -20.46
CA LYS A 617 -30.80 32.22 -19.32
C LYS A 617 -30.11 31.58 -18.12
N ALA A 618 -30.35 30.28 -17.90
CA ALA A 618 -29.67 29.52 -16.86
C ALA A 618 -28.16 29.34 -17.14
N LYS A 619 -27.74 29.41 -18.41
CA LYS A 619 -26.38 29.16 -18.88
C LYS A 619 -25.95 30.18 -19.97
N PRO A 620 -25.73 31.46 -19.61
CA PRO A 620 -25.59 32.56 -20.57
C PRO A 620 -24.31 32.55 -21.42
N GLU A 621 -23.31 31.72 -21.07
CA GLU A 621 -22.10 31.55 -21.90
C GLU A 621 -22.27 30.50 -23.01
N MET A 622 -23.40 29.77 -23.06
CA MET A 622 -23.71 28.86 -24.17
C MET A 622 -24.39 29.58 -25.32
N THR A 623 -24.27 28.99 -26.51
CA THR A 623 -24.97 29.42 -27.72
C THR A 623 -26.03 28.40 -28.10
N LEU A 624 -27.29 28.84 -28.21
CA LEU A 624 -28.40 28.08 -28.78
C LEU A 624 -28.25 28.02 -30.30
N LEU A 625 -28.19 26.80 -30.83
CA LEU A 625 -28.17 26.52 -32.25
C LEU A 625 -29.56 26.05 -32.68
N LEU A 626 -30.13 26.73 -33.69
CA LEU A 626 -31.42 26.42 -34.28
C LEU A 626 -31.24 26.37 -35.80
N GLU A 627 -31.06 25.16 -36.36
CA GLU A 627 -30.88 24.97 -37.80
C GLU A 627 -32.20 24.47 -38.42
N GLN A 628 -32.74 25.23 -39.37
CA GLN A 628 -33.99 24.92 -40.07
C GLN A 628 -33.76 23.89 -41.17
N PHE A 629 -34.46 22.75 -41.09
CA PHE A 629 -34.53 21.73 -42.13
C PHE A 629 -35.92 21.71 -42.77
N VAL A 630 -35.95 21.85 -44.08
CA VAL A 630 -37.18 21.85 -44.89
C VAL A 630 -37.09 20.75 -45.93
N ASN A 631 -38.10 19.88 -45.97
CA ASN A 631 -38.29 18.98 -47.10
C ASN A 631 -38.87 19.80 -48.25
N VAL A 632 -37.99 20.28 -49.12
CA VAL A 632 -38.34 21.23 -50.19
C VAL A 632 -39.40 20.67 -51.13
N GLN A 633 -39.31 19.38 -51.48
CA GLN A 633 -40.26 18.76 -52.42
C GLN A 633 -41.64 18.62 -51.81
N GLN A 634 -41.74 18.07 -50.60
CA GLN A 634 -43.02 17.93 -49.91
C GLN A 634 -43.64 19.29 -49.58
N SER A 635 -42.81 20.27 -49.19
CA SER A 635 -43.29 21.61 -48.87
C SER A 635 -43.90 22.31 -50.08
N LYS A 636 -43.34 22.11 -51.29
CA LYS A 636 -43.92 22.64 -52.53
C LYS A 636 -45.31 22.08 -52.81
N VAL A 637 -45.52 20.78 -52.59
CA VAL A 637 -46.83 20.14 -52.74
C VAL A 637 -47.84 20.75 -51.77
N GLN A 638 -47.47 20.89 -50.49
CA GLN A 638 -48.34 21.49 -49.47
C GLN A 638 -48.66 22.96 -49.75
N LEU A 639 -47.68 23.73 -50.23
CA LEU A 639 -47.90 25.12 -50.66
C LEU A 639 -48.83 25.20 -51.88
N ALA A 640 -48.66 24.29 -52.85
CA ALA A 640 -49.53 24.21 -54.02
C ALA A 640 -50.97 23.85 -53.63
N ASP A 641 -51.16 22.88 -52.74
CA ASP A 641 -52.47 22.51 -52.18
C ASP A 641 -53.18 23.74 -51.59
N PHE A 642 -52.50 24.47 -50.70
CA PHE A 642 -53.03 25.69 -50.11
C PHE A 642 -53.38 26.75 -51.15
N TYR A 643 -52.53 26.96 -52.16
CA TYR A 643 -52.79 27.93 -53.22
C TYR A 643 -54.03 27.59 -54.04
N VAL A 644 -54.19 26.31 -54.40
CA VAL A 644 -55.33 25.83 -55.17
C VAL A 644 -56.61 25.90 -54.34
N LYS A 645 -56.57 25.50 -53.06
CA LYS A 645 -57.68 25.68 -52.10
C LYS A 645 -58.08 27.14 -51.93
N ARG A 646 -57.12 28.05 -51.84
CA ARG A 646 -57.38 29.50 -51.77
C ARG A 646 -58.06 29.98 -53.05
N ASN A 647 -57.58 29.56 -54.22
CA ASN A 647 -58.17 29.96 -55.50
C ASN A 647 -59.61 29.41 -55.65
N TYR A 648 -59.84 28.17 -55.22
CA TYR A 648 -61.18 27.57 -55.14
C TYR A 648 -62.10 28.35 -54.20
N TYR A 649 -61.62 28.69 -53.00
CA TYR A 649 -62.38 29.49 -52.03
C TYR A 649 -62.73 30.88 -52.59
N LEU A 650 -61.79 31.54 -53.27
CA LEU A 650 -62.03 32.84 -53.92
C LEU A 650 -63.05 32.73 -55.07
N GLN A 651 -63.11 31.60 -55.78
CA GLN A 651 -64.14 31.36 -56.78
C GLN A 651 -65.54 31.24 -56.14
N GLN A 652 -65.63 30.62 -54.96
CA GLN A 652 -66.89 30.51 -54.21
C GLN A 652 -67.30 31.82 -53.52
N HIS A 653 -66.34 32.71 -53.29
CA HIS A 653 -66.51 33.99 -52.60
C HIS A 653 -66.05 35.16 -53.50
N PRO A 654 -66.78 35.47 -54.59
CA PRO A 654 -66.39 36.49 -55.56
C PRO A 654 -66.31 37.91 -54.96
N GLU A 655 -66.89 38.13 -53.78
CA GLU A 655 -66.73 39.36 -53.00
C GLU A 655 -65.33 39.54 -52.38
N LYS A 656 -64.48 38.49 -52.44
CA LYS A 656 -63.14 38.47 -51.87
C LYS A 656 -62.08 38.39 -52.96
N SER A 657 -60.92 38.96 -52.66
CA SER A 657 -59.69 38.86 -53.45
C SER A 657 -58.54 38.44 -52.54
N GLN A 658 -57.38 38.13 -53.12
CA GLN A 658 -56.19 37.77 -52.35
C GLN A 658 -55.78 38.85 -51.31
N THR A 659 -56.14 40.11 -51.54
CA THR A 659 -55.80 41.24 -50.65
C THR A 659 -56.87 41.54 -49.60
N THR A 660 -58.04 40.90 -49.68
CA THR A 660 -59.18 41.14 -48.78
C THR A 660 -59.54 39.92 -47.93
N LEU A 661 -58.78 38.83 -48.02
CA LEU A 661 -58.97 37.65 -47.18
C LEU A 661 -58.67 37.99 -45.71
N LEU A 662 -59.60 37.64 -44.83
CA LEU A 662 -59.45 37.78 -43.38
C LEU A 662 -58.89 36.49 -42.76
N PRO A 663 -58.33 36.52 -41.53
CA PRO A 663 -57.82 35.32 -40.86
C PRO A 663 -58.79 34.13 -40.83
N ILE A 664 -60.08 34.40 -40.63
CA ILE A 664 -61.13 33.37 -40.64
C ILE A 664 -61.30 32.69 -42.01
N ASP A 665 -60.98 33.39 -43.10
CA ASP A 665 -61.06 32.85 -44.45
C ASP A 665 -59.92 31.87 -44.71
N TYR A 666 -58.73 32.18 -44.21
CA TYR A 666 -57.59 31.26 -44.28
C TYR A 666 -57.83 29.98 -43.48
N SER A 667 -58.50 30.06 -42.31
CA SER A 667 -58.92 28.86 -41.57
C SER A 667 -59.87 28.01 -42.40
N LYS A 668 -60.89 28.62 -43.02
CA LYS A 668 -61.82 27.91 -43.91
C LYS A 668 -61.13 27.30 -45.13
N ILE A 669 -60.14 28.00 -45.71
CA ILE A 669 -59.34 27.50 -46.82
C ILE A 669 -58.56 26.24 -46.41
N MET A 670 -57.95 26.25 -45.23
CA MET A 670 -57.19 25.11 -44.71
C MET A 670 -58.09 23.92 -44.37
N GLU A 671 -59.35 24.16 -43.97
CA GLU A 671 -60.35 23.14 -43.67
C GLU A 671 -60.97 22.47 -44.91
N ILE A 672 -60.71 22.98 -46.13
CA ILE A 672 -61.16 22.32 -47.36
C ILE A 672 -60.54 20.92 -47.44
N ASP A 673 -61.38 19.89 -47.38
CA ASP A 673 -60.96 18.50 -47.56
C ASP A 673 -60.56 18.28 -49.03
N THR A 674 -59.35 17.78 -49.26
CA THR A 674 -58.86 17.44 -50.59
C THR A 674 -59.60 16.26 -51.22
N LYS A 675 -60.41 15.55 -50.45
CA LYS A 675 -61.31 14.49 -50.92
C LYS A 675 -62.71 14.99 -51.27
N ASP A 676 -63.01 16.26 -51.03
CA ASP A 676 -64.29 16.83 -51.38
C ASP A 676 -64.49 16.80 -52.91
N ILE A 677 -65.64 16.26 -53.33
CA ILE A 677 -65.93 16.03 -54.75
C ILE A 677 -66.01 17.36 -55.52
N GLN A 678 -66.50 18.43 -54.89
CA GLN A 678 -66.61 19.74 -55.54
C GLN A 678 -65.23 20.36 -55.72
N PHE A 679 -64.34 20.21 -54.74
CA PHE A 679 -62.95 20.65 -54.85
C PHE A 679 -62.20 19.85 -55.93
N LEU A 680 -62.31 18.52 -55.95
CA LEU A 680 -61.67 17.67 -56.96
C LEU A 680 -62.15 17.98 -58.38
N ASN A 681 -63.45 18.23 -58.55
CA ASN A 681 -64.02 18.66 -59.83
C ASN A 681 -63.43 20.00 -60.27
N TYR A 682 -63.29 20.97 -59.35
CA TYR A 682 -62.62 22.23 -59.64
C TYR A 682 -61.19 22.01 -60.13
N VAL A 683 -60.37 21.26 -59.38
CA VAL A 683 -58.99 20.93 -59.78
C VAL A 683 -58.98 20.31 -61.19
N GLY A 684 -59.85 19.33 -61.45
CA GLY A 684 -59.97 18.66 -62.75
C GLY A 684 -60.35 19.57 -63.92
N THR A 685 -61.06 20.69 -63.67
CA THR A 685 -61.37 21.69 -64.70
C THR A 685 -60.24 22.67 -64.98
N GLN A 686 -59.31 22.85 -64.03
CA GLN A 686 -58.22 23.81 -64.16
C GLN A 686 -56.94 23.18 -64.75
N VAL A 687 -56.73 21.87 -64.57
CA VAL A 687 -55.55 21.17 -65.08
C VAL A 687 -55.63 20.92 -66.60
N SER A 688 -54.49 20.90 -67.26
CA SER A 688 -54.38 20.54 -68.68
C SER A 688 -54.74 19.07 -68.92
N GLU A 689 -55.18 18.72 -70.14
CA GLU A 689 -55.63 17.36 -70.48
C GLU A 689 -54.59 16.26 -70.17
N ASP A 690 -53.31 16.56 -70.33
CA ASP A 690 -52.20 15.65 -70.04
C ASP A 690 -51.99 15.39 -68.53
N LYS A 691 -52.56 16.21 -67.65
CA LYS A 691 -52.45 16.10 -66.19
C LYS A 691 -53.71 15.57 -65.51
N LYS A 692 -54.83 15.39 -66.23
CA LYS A 692 -56.09 14.89 -65.66
C LYS A 692 -56.04 13.48 -65.08
N THR A 693 -55.10 12.65 -65.53
CA THR A 693 -54.89 11.29 -65.02
C THR A 693 -53.74 11.16 -64.01
N ALA A 694 -53.04 12.26 -63.71
CA ALA A 694 -51.95 12.28 -62.74
C ALA A 694 -52.48 12.18 -61.29
N TYR A 695 -51.59 11.88 -60.35
CA TYR A 695 -51.91 11.94 -58.92
C TYR A 695 -52.26 13.37 -58.50
N LEU A 696 -53.09 13.51 -57.46
CA LEU A 696 -53.57 14.81 -57.00
C LEU A 696 -52.42 15.79 -56.70
N ASP A 697 -51.33 15.33 -56.09
CA ASP A 697 -50.17 16.18 -55.79
C ASP A 697 -49.54 16.78 -57.06
N ASP A 698 -49.42 15.99 -58.13
CA ASP A 698 -48.90 16.46 -59.43
C ASP A 698 -49.88 17.41 -60.12
N GLN A 699 -51.18 17.17 -59.95
CA GLN A 699 -52.23 18.07 -60.42
C GLN A 699 -52.14 19.43 -59.72
N LEU A 700 -52.06 19.44 -58.39
CA LEU A 700 -51.94 20.65 -57.59
C LEU A 700 -50.65 21.41 -57.92
N LEU A 701 -49.51 20.72 -58.05
CA LEU A 701 -48.25 21.33 -58.47
C LEU A 701 -48.34 21.97 -59.86
N SER A 702 -49.09 21.38 -60.80
CA SER A 702 -49.25 21.94 -62.14
C SER A 702 -50.09 23.22 -62.18
N LEU A 703 -50.95 23.43 -61.18
CA LEU A 703 -51.82 24.61 -61.05
C LEU A 703 -51.15 25.78 -60.33
N ALA A 704 -49.97 25.56 -59.76
CA ALA A 704 -49.22 26.57 -59.02
C ALA A 704 -47.92 26.93 -59.76
N ASP A 705 -47.59 28.22 -59.81
CA ASP A 705 -46.36 28.66 -60.47
C ASP A 705 -45.12 28.19 -59.69
N SER A 706 -44.27 27.40 -60.33
CA SER A 706 -43.09 26.80 -59.69
C SER A 706 -42.06 27.83 -59.21
N THR A 707 -41.94 28.98 -59.89
CA THR A 707 -41.05 30.07 -59.51
C THR A 707 -41.58 30.77 -58.26
N GLN A 708 -42.88 31.04 -58.20
CA GLN A 708 -43.55 31.60 -57.04
C GLN A 708 -43.49 30.64 -55.84
N LEU A 709 -43.69 29.33 -56.04
CA LEU A 709 -43.54 28.32 -54.99
C LEU A 709 -42.12 28.29 -54.41
N ASN A 710 -41.09 28.35 -55.26
CA ASN A 710 -39.69 28.43 -54.82
C ASN A 710 -39.44 29.70 -54.01
N GLN A 711 -39.86 30.86 -54.53
CA GLN A 711 -39.72 32.15 -53.86
C GLN A 711 -40.44 32.15 -52.51
N LEU A 712 -41.68 31.66 -52.46
CA LEU A 712 -42.44 31.58 -51.22
C LEU A 712 -41.78 30.63 -50.22
N THR A 713 -41.27 29.48 -50.66
CA THR A 713 -40.56 28.53 -49.78
C THR A 713 -39.39 29.23 -49.09
N HIS A 714 -38.55 29.95 -49.84
CA HIS A 714 -37.43 30.72 -49.29
C HIS A 714 -37.91 31.85 -48.37
N GLN A 715 -38.92 32.63 -48.80
CA GLN A 715 -39.48 33.71 -47.98
C GLN A 715 -40.02 33.20 -46.64
N LEU A 716 -40.71 32.05 -46.63
CA LEU A 716 -41.22 31.46 -45.40
C LEU A 716 -40.09 30.94 -44.50
N MET A 717 -39.02 30.40 -45.08
CA MET A 717 -37.83 29.98 -44.33
C MET A 717 -37.16 31.18 -43.64
N ASP A 718 -36.94 32.27 -44.37
CA ASP A 718 -36.36 33.51 -43.84
C ASP A 718 -37.27 34.15 -42.80
N ARG A 719 -38.59 34.18 -43.08
CA ARG A 719 -39.59 34.72 -42.17
C ARG A 719 -39.62 33.97 -40.85
N ARG A 720 -39.64 32.63 -40.86
CA ARG A 720 -39.62 31.83 -39.63
C ARG A 720 -38.35 32.07 -38.81
N ASN A 721 -37.18 32.14 -39.46
CA ASN A 721 -35.92 32.46 -38.78
C ASN A 721 -35.97 33.85 -38.13
N GLN A 722 -36.49 34.84 -38.85
CA GLN A 722 -36.63 36.20 -38.34
C GLN A 722 -37.59 36.26 -37.14
N VAL A 723 -38.78 35.67 -37.25
CA VAL A 723 -39.78 35.64 -36.17
C VAL A 723 -39.22 34.92 -34.95
N LEU A 724 -38.54 33.79 -35.13
CA LEU A 724 -37.91 33.04 -34.04
C LEU A 724 -36.85 33.88 -33.31
N LYS A 725 -36.01 34.59 -34.08
CA LYS A 725 -34.99 35.49 -33.54
C LYS A 725 -35.64 36.63 -32.75
N GLU A 726 -36.60 37.33 -33.35
CA GLU A 726 -37.32 38.43 -32.70
C GLU A 726 -38.00 37.98 -31.42
N TYR A 727 -38.61 36.79 -31.42
CA TYR A 727 -39.27 36.24 -30.25
C TYR A 727 -38.29 35.91 -29.13
N LEU A 728 -37.17 35.23 -29.41
CA LEU A 728 -36.13 34.93 -28.41
C LEU A 728 -35.52 36.20 -27.80
N LEU A 729 -35.30 37.25 -28.61
CA LEU A 729 -34.81 38.54 -28.13
C LEU A 729 -35.84 39.22 -27.19
N ARG A 730 -37.15 39.12 -27.49
CA ARG A 730 -38.22 39.60 -26.59
C ARG A 730 -38.27 38.81 -25.28
N GLN A 731 -37.87 37.55 -25.29
CA GLN A 731 -37.69 36.74 -24.08
C GLN A 731 -36.38 37.04 -23.34
N GLU A 732 -35.69 38.15 -23.65
CA GLU A 732 -34.46 38.59 -22.99
C GLU A 732 -33.25 37.64 -23.18
N VAL A 733 -33.28 36.80 -24.21
CA VAL A 733 -32.11 35.99 -24.57
C VAL A 733 -31.08 36.88 -25.28
N PRO A 734 -29.81 36.96 -24.82
CA PRO A 734 -28.81 37.81 -25.47
C PRO A 734 -28.54 37.38 -26.92
N GLU A 735 -28.44 38.34 -27.83
CA GLU A 735 -28.24 38.05 -29.27
C GLU A 735 -26.98 37.20 -29.53
N LYS A 736 -25.90 37.43 -28.78
CA LYS A 736 -24.66 36.67 -28.87
C LYS A 736 -24.80 35.18 -28.54
N CYS A 737 -25.89 34.79 -27.86
CA CYS A 737 -26.16 33.42 -27.42
C CYS A 737 -27.11 32.69 -28.38
N ILE A 738 -27.45 33.27 -29.54
CA ILE A 738 -28.40 32.69 -30.49
C ILE A 738 -27.74 32.59 -31.87
N ARG A 739 -27.77 31.40 -32.47
CA ARG A 739 -27.50 31.19 -33.89
C ARG A 739 -28.67 30.47 -34.52
N ILE A 740 -29.41 31.19 -35.35
CA ILE A 740 -30.50 30.64 -36.15
C ILE A 740 -30.06 30.66 -37.61
N SER A 741 -30.13 29.52 -38.26
CA SER A 741 -29.75 29.36 -39.67
C SER A 741 -30.71 28.42 -40.38
N THR A 742 -30.63 28.43 -41.69
CA THR A 742 -31.21 27.41 -42.55
C THR A 742 -30.10 26.43 -42.94
N ALA A 743 -30.40 25.13 -43.01
CA ALA A 743 -29.45 24.13 -43.49
C ALA A 743 -28.95 24.48 -44.91
N THR A 744 -27.73 24.06 -45.25
CA THR A 744 -27.14 24.33 -46.57
C THR A 744 -27.99 23.72 -47.69
N ALA A 745 -27.86 24.26 -48.91
CA ALA A 745 -28.60 23.77 -50.07
C ALA A 745 -28.40 22.25 -50.28
N GLU A 746 -27.17 21.77 -50.10
CA GLU A 746 -26.80 20.34 -50.18
C GLU A 746 -27.58 19.50 -49.16
N LYS A 747 -27.57 19.92 -47.89
CA LYS A 747 -28.33 19.25 -46.82
C LYS A 747 -29.83 19.22 -47.10
N LEU A 748 -30.39 20.34 -47.58
CA LEU A 748 -31.84 20.45 -47.88
C LEU A 748 -32.27 19.58 -49.07
N VAL A 749 -31.42 19.40 -50.08
CA VAL A 749 -31.69 18.51 -51.22
C VAL A 749 -31.74 17.04 -50.76
N ALA A 750 -30.80 16.65 -49.89
CA ALA A 750 -30.72 15.32 -49.31
C ALA A 750 -31.84 15.05 -48.28
N TYR A 751 -32.35 16.09 -47.62
CA TYR A 751 -33.31 15.95 -46.53
C TYR A 751 -34.70 15.46 -46.99
N LYS A 752 -35.16 14.34 -46.43
CA LYS A 752 -36.50 13.75 -46.66
C LYS A 752 -37.37 13.68 -45.40
N GLY A 753 -36.91 14.25 -44.28
CA GLY A 753 -37.65 14.26 -43.01
C GLY A 753 -38.80 15.25 -42.97
N LYS A 754 -39.41 15.43 -41.80
CA LYS A 754 -40.44 16.45 -41.56
C LYS A 754 -39.82 17.83 -41.40
N ASN A 755 -40.52 18.85 -41.85
CA ASN A 755 -40.12 20.25 -41.64
C ASN A 755 -39.94 20.56 -40.14
N GLN A 756 -38.73 20.97 -39.74
CA GLN A 756 -38.40 21.21 -38.33
C GLN A 756 -37.13 22.07 -38.15
N TYR A 757 -36.96 22.66 -36.97
CA TYR A 757 -35.64 23.08 -36.50
C TYR A 757 -34.98 21.96 -35.69
N THR A 758 -33.69 21.73 -35.91
CA THR A 758 -32.84 20.97 -34.99
C THR A 758 -32.31 21.90 -33.92
N ILE A 759 -32.26 21.44 -32.67
CA ILE A 759 -31.87 22.24 -31.52
C ILE A 759 -30.55 21.72 -30.95
N GLY A 760 -29.59 22.61 -30.77
CA GLY A 760 -28.29 22.31 -30.18
C GLY A 760 -27.83 23.37 -29.18
N LEU A 761 -26.86 23.02 -28.33
CA LEU A 761 -26.15 23.96 -27.47
C LEU A 761 -24.66 23.72 -27.60
N VAL A 762 -23.91 24.80 -27.76
CA VAL A 762 -22.44 24.75 -27.81
C VAL A 762 -21.83 25.74 -26.83
N PHE A 763 -20.70 25.36 -26.25
CA PHE A 763 -19.90 26.20 -25.37
C PHE A 763 -18.63 26.67 -26.11
N ALA A 764 -18.23 27.91 -25.89
CA ALA A 764 -17.07 28.50 -26.57
C ALA A 764 -15.78 27.69 -26.29
N GLY A 765 -15.08 27.29 -27.36
CA GLY A 765 -13.85 26.50 -27.30
C GLY A 765 -14.01 24.98 -27.42
N ASP A 766 -15.26 24.48 -27.45
CA ASP A 766 -15.64 23.09 -27.77
C ASP A 766 -16.54 23.02 -29.02
N GLU A 767 -16.54 24.08 -29.84
CA GLU A 767 -17.34 24.12 -31.08
C GLU A 767 -16.97 22.94 -31.98
N PRO A 768 -17.96 22.16 -32.47
CA PRO A 768 -17.69 21.13 -33.46
C PRO A 768 -17.11 21.78 -34.71
N ASP A 769 -16.11 21.13 -35.30
CA ASP A 769 -15.53 21.55 -36.58
C ASP A 769 -16.66 21.68 -37.61
N PRO A 770 -16.82 22.80 -38.32
CA PRO A 770 -17.90 22.99 -39.30
C PRO A 770 -17.98 21.87 -40.36
N GLU A 771 -16.90 21.12 -40.57
CA GLU A 771 -16.78 20.02 -41.52
C GLU A 771 -17.34 18.66 -41.00
N LEU A 772 -17.61 18.50 -39.70
CA LEU A 772 -18.03 17.22 -39.12
C LEU A 772 -19.55 16.98 -39.07
N ILE A 773 -20.38 17.94 -39.52
CA ILE A 773 -21.84 17.78 -39.57
C ILE A 773 -22.29 16.93 -40.79
N ALA A 774 -21.36 16.46 -41.62
CA ALA A 774 -21.66 15.70 -42.83
C ALA A 774 -21.89 14.19 -42.59
N GLU A 775 -21.51 13.61 -41.44
CA GLU A 775 -21.52 12.14 -41.27
C GLU A 775 -22.58 11.57 -40.32
N GLU A 776 -23.32 12.37 -39.52
CA GLU A 776 -24.25 11.83 -38.51
C GLU A 776 -25.73 11.71 -38.96
N THR A 777 -26.04 11.79 -40.26
CA THR A 777 -27.42 11.58 -40.78
C THR A 777 -27.66 10.25 -41.50
N GLU A 778 -26.79 9.25 -41.34
CA GLU A 778 -27.11 7.85 -41.66
C GLU A 778 -27.26 7.03 -40.37
N ASN A 779 -28.44 7.10 -39.77
CA ASN A 779 -29.11 6.00 -39.04
C ASN A 779 -30.55 6.37 -38.65
#